data_AF-A0A6I8NWH0-F1
#
_entry.id   AF-A0A6I8NWH0-F1
#
_cell.length_a   1.000
_cell.length_b   1.000
_cell.length_c   1.000
_cell.angle_alpha   90.00
_cell.angle_beta   90.00
_cell.angle_gamma   90.00
#
_symmetry.space_group_name_H-M   'P 1'
#
loop_
_entity.id
_entity.type
_entity.pdbx_description
1 polymer ?
#
loop_
_entity_poly.entity_id
_entity_poly.type
_entity_poly.pdbx_seq_one_letter_code
_entity_poly.pdbx_strand_id
1 'polypeptide(L)'
;MAAAAEATTTVVDDAELREAQRDYLDFLDDEEDQGVYQGRVRELIGDNRNRLIVNIDDLRRKNRKRAHRLLNNAFEELVAFQRALRDLVASVDATYAKQYEEFYVGLEGSFGAKHVSPRTLTSCLLSCIVCVEGIVTKCSLVRPKVVRSVHYCPATKKTVERRYADLTSLVAFPSGSVYPTKDEENNPLETEYGLSVYRDHQTVTIQEMPEKAPAGQLPRSVDVVLDDDLVDKAKPGDRVQVVGTYRCLPGKRGGYTSGTFRTVLVACNVKQMTKDVQPSFSADDVAKIKKFSKTHSKDIFEQLARSLAPSIHGHDYVKKAILCMLLGGVEKVLDNGSRIRGDINVLLIGDPSVAKSQLLRYVLCTAPRAVPTTGRGSSGVGLTAAVTTDQETGERRLEAGATVLADRGVVCIDEFDKMSDADRTAIHEVMEQGRVTIAKAGIHARLNARCSVLAAANPVYGRYDQYKTPMENIGLQDSLLSRFDLLFVVLDRMDPERDREISDHVLRMHRYRAPGERDGHAMPLGGAVDVPATDDPDFAREDGRRVQVYEKHDDLLHGPGRRREKTVSAAFMRKYIHVAKIVKPVLTPEAAGYIADEYSRLRGQDSPSDDVARTSPVTARTLETLIRLSAAHAKARMSKTVELRDAESAVELVQYAYFKKVLEKEKKRKKNPEGDEEEEEEEEEERSRERPESGRKRRKTRSAEAREGGSYDPYDFSDTEGEMPQVHTPKAPEPEEPGEAEKTELPEPRLKAFKAALLEAFREARAQSVAVASLAASVNRDNPEPFAPAEVRAALDRMQDDNRVMVSDDVVFLI
;
A
#
# COMPACT_ATOMS: atom_id res chain seq x y z
N MET A 1 54.73 -43.10 -8.12
CA MET A 1 55.03 -42.21 -6.98
C MET A 1 53.97 -41.13 -6.73
N ALA A 2 53.21 -40.65 -7.72
CA ALA A 2 52.10 -39.70 -7.48
C ALA A 2 50.89 -40.32 -6.73
N ALA A 3 50.51 -41.55 -7.04
CA ALA A 3 49.40 -42.26 -6.37
C ALA A 3 49.68 -42.60 -4.89
N ALA A 4 50.94 -42.66 -4.47
CA ALA A 4 51.31 -42.94 -3.08
C ALA A 4 51.30 -41.67 -2.20
N ALA A 5 51.51 -40.49 -2.80
CA ALA A 5 51.38 -39.21 -2.12
C ALA A 5 49.91 -38.77 -1.97
N GLU A 6 49.04 -39.13 -2.94
CA GLU A 6 47.59 -38.90 -2.89
C GLU A 6 46.87 -39.76 -1.83
N ALA A 7 47.36 -40.97 -1.58
CA ALA A 7 46.83 -41.83 -0.51
C ALA A 7 47.13 -41.26 0.89
N THR A 8 48.22 -40.53 1.08
CA THR A 8 48.56 -39.91 2.37
C THR A 8 47.82 -38.61 2.65
N THR A 9 47.46 -37.81 1.64
CA THR A 9 46.64 -36.61 1.83
C THR A 9 45.17 -36.96 2.07
N THR A 10 44.63 -37.96 1.36
CA THR A 10 43.25 -38.43 1.57
C THR A 10 43.00 -39.01 2.95
N VAL A 11 44.00 -39.65 3.58
CA VAL A 11 43.86 -40.25 4.93
C VAL A 11 43.83 -39.20 6.04
N VAL A 12 44.48 -38.03 5.85
CA VAL A 12 44.44 -36.92 6.82
C VAL A 12 43.11 -36.18 6.74
N ASP A 13 42.59 -35.95 5.52
CA ASP A 13 41.27 -35.35 5.32
C ASP A 13 40.14 -36.25 5.89
N ASP A 14 40.28 -37.57 5.79
CA ASP A 14 39.29 -38.53 6.29
C ASP A 14 39.25 -38.60 7.84
N ALA A 15 40.37 -38.26 8.50
CA ALA A 15 40.43 -38.15 9.96
C ALA A 15 39.78 -36.85 10.45
N GLU A 16 40.05 -35.72 9.80
CA GLU A 16 39.41 -34.44 10.10
C GLU A 16 37.90 -34.46 9.80
N LEU A 17 37.48 -35.14 8.73
CA LEU A 17 36.07 -35.32 8.39
C LEU A 17 35.34 -36.17 9.43
N ARG A 18 35.99 -37.22 9.98
CA ARG A 18 35.43 -38.02 11.07
C ARG A 18 35.35 -37.25 12.38
N GLU A 19 36.33 -36.41 12.68
CA GLU A 19 36.28 -35.52 13.84
C GLU A 19 35.13 -34.53 13.72
N ALA A 20 34.96 -33.91 12.54
CA ALA A 20 33.82 -33.03 12.27
C ALA A 20 32.48 -33.77 12.40
N GLN A 21 32.38 -34.99 11.86
CA GLN A 21 31.17 -35.81 11.97
C GLN A 21 30.80 -36.10 13.44
N ARG A 22 31.78 -36.41 14.30
CA ARG A 22 31.57 -36.64 15.73
C ARG A 22 31.12 -35.37 16.44
N ASP A 23 31.80 -34.25 16.21
CA ASP A 23 31.44 -32.95 16.79
C ASP A 23 30.00 -32.53 16.43
N TYR A 24 29.55 -32.84 15.20
CA TYR A 24 28.17 -32.57 14.79
C TYR A 24 27.16 -33.57 15.37
N LEU A 25 27.57 -34.81 15.58
CA LEU A 25 26.74 -35.78 16.28
C LEU A 25 26.51 -35.33 17.73
N ASP A 26 27.58 -34.91 18.42
CA ASP A 26 27.50 -34.36 19.79
C ASP A 26 26.69 -33.05 19.86
N PHE A 27 26.70 -32.27 18.77
CA PHE A 27 25.84 -31.09 18.66
C PHE A 27 24.36 -31.47 18.54
N LEU A 28 24.03 -32.49 17.75
CA LEU A 28 22.67 -32.95 17.53
C LEU A 28 22.12 -33.78 18.70
N ASP A 29 23.01 -34.48 19.42
CA ASP A 29 22.70 -35.27 20.61
C ASP A 29 22.64 -34.36 21.84
N ASP A 30 21.59 -33.53 21.86
CA ASP A 30 21.44 -32.44 22.82
C ASP A 30 20.54 -32.84 24.01
N GLU A 31 20.93 -33.89 24.75
CA GLU A 31 20.22 -34.32 25.96
C GLU A 31 20.37 -33.31 27.12
N GLU A 32 21.47 -32.56 27.15
CA GLU A 32 21.79 -31.61 28.23
C GLU A 32 21.19 -30.20 27.99
N ASP A 33 21.09 -29.73 26.74
CA ASP A 33 20.53 -28.42 26.38
C ASP A 33 19.09 -28.53 25.79
N GLN A 34 18.11 -28.73 26.67
CA GLN A 34 16.66 -28.57 26.39
C GLN A 34 16.03 -29.54 25.36
N GLY A 35 16.78 -30.46 24.74
CA GLY A 35 16.24 -31.49 23.83
C GLY A 35 15.58 -30.93 22.56
N VAL A 36 15.92 -29.69 22.16
CA VAL A 36 15.25 -28.99 21.05
C VAL A 36 15.48 -29.70 19.71
N TYR A 37 16.72 -30.10 19.43
CA TYR A 37 17.08 -30.75 18.18
C TYR A 37 16.54 -32.18 18.08
N GLN A 38 16.56 -32.96 19.17
CA GLN A 38 15.89 -34.26 19.20
C GLN A 38 14.37 -34.13 18.98
N GLY A 39 13.74 -33.11 19.56
CA GLY A 39 12.33 -32.78 19.29
C GLY A 39 12.07 -32.47 17.81
N ARG A 40 12.92 -31.64 17.20
CA ARG A 40 12.84 -31.32 15.76
C ARG A 40 13.08 -32.53 14.86
N VAL A 41 13.95 -33.46 15.25
CA VAL A 41 14.18 -34.71 14.50
C VAL A 41 12.95 -35.60 14.58
N ARG A 42 12.31 -35.72 15.74
CA ARG A 42 11.04 -36.46 15.87
C ARG A 42 9.91 -35.81 15.04
N GLU A 43 9.84 -34.48 15.05
CA GLU A 43 8.90 -33.73 14.20
C GLU A 43 9.20 -33.95 12.71
N LEU A 44 10.47 -33.97 12.31
CA LEU A 44 10.91 -34.26 10.95
C LEU A 44 10.50 -35.67 10.49
N ILE A 45 10.60 -36.67 11.39
CA ILE A 45 10.13 -38.03 11.13
C ILE A 45 8.59 -38.04 11.01
N GLY A 46 7.88 -37.32 11.88
CA GLY A 46 6.42 -37.20 11.81
C GLY A 46 5.92 -36.56 10.50
N ASP A 47 6.61 -35.53 10.02
CA ASP A 47 6.29 -34.81 8.80
C ASP A 47 6.88 -35.45 7.52
N ASN A 48 7.64 -36.54 7.63
CA ASN A 48 8.37 -37.20 6.55
C ASN A 48 9.20 -36.24 5.68
N ARG A 49 9.97 -35.33 6.32
CA ARG A 49 10.86 -34.38 5.62
C ARG A 49 12.29 -34.91 5.56
N ASN A 50 12.99 -34.54 4.48
CA ASN A 50 14.39 -34.90 4.25
C ASN A 50 15.39 -33.83 4.74
N ARG A 51 14.91 -32.65 5.17
CA ARG A 51 15.75 -31.50 5.52
C ARG A 51 15.51 -31.01 6.94
N LEU A 52 16.56 -30.95 7.76
CA LEU A 52 16.52 -30.38 9.11
C LEU A 52 17.01 -28.94 9.11
N ILE A 53 16.28 -28.01 9.74
CA ILE A 53 16.68 -26.61 9.87
C ILE A 53 17.48 -26.42 11.16
N VAL A 54 18.75 -26.03 11.02
CA VAL A 54 19.70 -25.76 12.11
C VAL A 54 19.93 -24.26 12.25
N ASN A 55 19.93 -23.78 13.50
CA ASN A 55 20.33 -22.43 13.79
C ASN A 55 21.84 -22.35 14.03
N ILE A 56 22.53 -21.49 13.28
CA ILE A 56 23.98 -21.29 13.39
C ILE A 56 24.36 -20.65 14.73
N ASP A 57 23.46 -19.89 15.34
CA ASP A 57 23.77 -19.22 16.61
C ASP A 57 23.90 -20.22 17.78
N ASP A 58 23.16 -21.34 17.73
CA ASP A 58 23.34 -22.44 18.68
C ASP A 58 24.67 -23.16 18.44
N LEU A 59 25.02 -23.38 17.16
CA LEU A 59 26.32 -23.95 16.79
C LEU A 59 27.49 -23.04 17.22
N ARG A 60 27.32 -21.72 17.19
CA ARG A 60 28.32 -20.76 17.70
C ARG A 60 28.48 -20.83 19.22
N ARG A 61 27.39 -21.07 19.97
CA ARG A 61 27.42 -21.22 21.42
C ARG A 61 28.13 -22.50 21.85
N LYS A 62 27.80 -23.63 21.21
CA LYS A 62 28.37 -24.95 21.55
C LYS A 62 29.79 -25.12 20.99
N ASN A 63 30.03 -24.75 19.73
CA ASN A 63 31.34 -24.87 19.09
C ASN A 63 31.67 -23.74 18.10
N ARG A 64 32.30 -22.68 18.62
CA ARG A 64 32.72 -21.52 17.82
C ARG A 64 33.72 -21.86 16.70
N LYS A 65 34.60 -22.84 16.90
CA LYS A 65 35.61 -23.22 15.91
C LYS A 65 34.95 -23.85 14.68
N ARG A 66 34.04 -24.80 14.88
CA ARG A 66 33.29 -25.46 13.79
C ARG A 66 32.36 -24.51 13.08
N ALA A 67 31.65 -23.62 13.80
CA ALA A 67 30.81 -22.61 13.17
C ALA A 67 31.60 -21.69 12.20
N HIS A 68 32.84 -21.32 12.56
CA HIS A 68 33.69 -20.53 11.66
C HIS A 68 34.20 -21.33 10.45
N ARG A 69 34.55 -22.63 10.65
CA ARG A 69 34.92 -23.52 9.54
C ARG A 69 33.77 -23.74 8.58
N LEU A 70 32.57 -24.06 9.07
CA LEU A 70 31.35 -24.24 8.28
C LEU A 70 31.09 -23.02 7.38
N LEU A 71 31.20 -21.81 7.92
CA LEU A 71 30.98 -20.60 7.14
C LEU A 71 32.00 -20.40 6.01
N ASN A 72 33.27 -20.80 6.19
CA ASN A 72 34.36 -20.55 5.24
C ASN A 72 34.59 -21.70 4.26
N ASN A 73 34.49 -22.94 4.71
CA ASN A 73 34.63 -24.15 3.91
C ASN A 73 33.38 -25.01 4.10
N ALA A 74 32.33 -24.67 3.35
CA ALA A 74 31.03 -25.25 3.57
C ALA A 74 30.84 -26.65 2.97
N PHE A 75 31.59 -27.02 1.93
CA PHE A 75 31.34 -28.27 1.20
C PHE A 75 31.63 -29.50 2.06
N GLU A 76 32.83 -29.56 2.64
CA GLU A 76 33.27 -30.69 3.47
C GLU A 76 32.45 -30.78 4.75
N GLU A 77 32.23 -29.64 5.40
CA GLU A 77 31.48 -29.53 6.65
C GLU A 77 30.00 -29.89 6.45
N LEU A 78 29.35 -29.46 5.36
CA LEU A 78 27.96 -29.86 5.07
C LEU A 78 27.85 -31.35 4.79
N VAL A 79 28.81 -31.97 4.09
CA VAL A 79 28.81 -33.42 3.87
C VAL A 79 28.99 -34.18 5.19
N ALA A 80 29.89 -33.72 6.07
CA ALA A 80 30.06 -34.29 7.40
C ALA A 80 28.77 -34.17 8.23
N PHE A 81 28.12 -32.99 8.18
CA PHE A 81 26.89 -32.71 8.90
C PHE A 81 25.73 -33.61 8.42
N GLN A 82 25.57 -33.78 7.11
CA GLN A 82 24.54 -34.67 6.53
C GLN A 82 24.75 -36.14 6.92
N ARG A 83 26.01 -36.59 6.99
CA ARG A 83 26.36 -37.94 7.47
C ARG A 83 26.05 -38.13 8.96
N ALA A 84 26.38 -37.13 9.79
CA ALA A 84 26.06 -37.15 11.22
C ALA A 84 24.55 -37.19 11.45
N LEU A 85 23.77 -36.38 10.72
CA LEU A 85 22.31 -36.38 10.81
C LEU A 85 21.72 -37.73 10.42
N ARG A 86 22.23 -38.38 9.37
CA ARG A 86 21.78 -39.72 8.97
C ARG A 86 22.03 -40.75 10.06
N ASP A 87 23.17 -40.68 10.75
CA ASP A 87 23.53 -41.59 11.84
C ASP A 87 22.59 -41.42 13.03
N LEU A 88 22.29 -40.17 13.41
CA LEU A 88 21.31 -39.84 14.44
C LEU A 88 19.88 -40.28 14.07
N VAL A 89 19.46 -40.09 12.83
CA VAL A 89 18.14 -40.56 12.39
C VAL A 89 18.08 -42.09 12.40
N ALA A 90 19.18 -42.77 12.04
CA ALA A 90 19.27 -44.22 12.10
C ALA A 90 19.22 -44.78 13.53
N SER A 91 19.71 -44.03 14.53
CA SER A 91 19.61 -44.43 15.95
C SER A 91 18.20 -44.30 16.50
N VAL A 92 17.42 -43.32 16.04
CA VAL A 92 16.02 -43.11 16.44
C VAL A 92 15.07 -44.05 15.68
N ASP A 93 15.17 -44.12 14.35
CA ASP A 93 14.37 -45.01 13.50
C ASP A 93 15.14 -45.49 12.25
N ALA A 94 15.58 -46.75 12.31
CA ALA A 94 16.28 -47.41 11.21
C ALA A 94 15.41 -47.68 9.97
N THR A 95 14.08 -47.67 10.12
CA THR A 95 13.14 -47.91 9.00
C THR A 95 13.06 -46.67 8.12
N TYR A 96 12.92 -45.50 8.76
CA TYR A 96 12.86 -44.21 8.08
C TYR A 96 14.18 -43.89 7.38
N ALA A 97 15.31 -44.20 8.00
CA ALA A 97 16.64 -44.01 7.42
C ALA A 97 16.89 -44.79 6.11
N LYS A 98 16.13 -45.86 5.83
CA LYS A 98 16.22 -46.63 4.57
C LYS A 98 15.35 -46.06 3.45
N GLN A 99 14.33 -45.29 3.78
CA GLN A 99 13.41 -44.73 2.76
C GLN A 99 14.06 -43.56 2.01
N TYR A 100 14.96 -42.82 2.65
CA TYR A 100 15.67 -41.69 2.07
C TYR A 100 17.14 -42.01 1.86
N GLU A 101 17.68 -41.74 0.66
CA GLU A 101 19.09 -41.99 0.34
C GLU A 101 20.03 -40.99 1.05
N GLU A 102 19.61 -39.72 1.15
CA GLU A 102 20.37 -38.65 1.80
C GLU A 102 19.44 -37.70 2.56
N PHE A 103 19.90 -37.24 3.72
CA PHE A 103 19.30 -36.15 4.48
C PHE A 103 20.07 -34.87 4.23
N TYR A 104 19.36 -33.76 4.16
CA TYR A 104 19.93 -32.43 3.99
C TYR A 104 19.82 -31.62 5.26
N VAL A 105 20.69 -30.62 5.37
CA VAL A 105 20.64 -29.65 6.45
C VAL A 105 20.44 -28.27 5.87
N GLY A 106 19.36 -27.63 6.30
CA GLY A 106 19.09 -26.23 6.06
C GLY A 106 19.73 -25.40 7.15
N LEU A 107 20.39 -24.32 6.77
CA LEU A 107 20.98 -23.39 7.71
C LEU A 107 20.09 -22.16 7.86
N GLU A 108 20.01 -21.67 9.08
CA GLU A 108 19.28 -20.50 9.50
C GLU A 108 20.08 -19.79 10.60
N GLY A 109 19.87 -18.49 10.79
CA GLY A 109 20.54 -17.72 11.84
C GLY A 109 21.36 -16.54 11.33
N SER A 110 22.10 -15.91 12.23
CA SER A 110 22.72 -14.61 11.96
C SER A 110 24.06 -14.76 11.24
N PHE A 111 24.06 -14.51 9.93
CA PHE A 111 25.26 -14.63 9.09
C PHE A 111 26.24 -13.45 9.21
N GLY A 112 25.91 -12.40 9.96
CA GLY A 112 26.75 -11.21 10.14
C GLY A 112 27.24 -10.64 8.80
N ALA A 113 28.56 -10.61 8.61
CA ALA A 113 29.18 -10.11 7.38
C ALA A 113 28.91 -10.95 6.11
N LYS A 114 28.37 -12.17 6.23
CA LYS A 114 28.01 -13.03 5.08
C LYS A 114 26.57 -12.84 4.61
N HIS A 115 25.86 -11.87 5.20
CA HIS A 115 24.59 -11.37 4.69
C HIS A 115 24.86 -10.34 3.59
N VAL A 116 24.57 -10.68 2.35
CA VAL A 116 24.98 -9.88 1.18
C VAL A 116 23.83 -9.72 0.18
N SER A 117 23.81 -8.60 -0.54
CA SER A 117 22.96 -8.48 -1.73
C SER A 117 23.66 -9.12 -2.93
N PRO A 118 22.92 -9.47 -4.00
CA PRO A 118 23.50 -9.99 -5.25
C PRO A 118 24.61 -9.09 -5.84
N ARG A 119 24.64 -7.81 -5.49
CA ARG A 119 25.67 -6.85 -5.88
C ARG A 119 26.97 -7.02 -5.10
N THR A 120 26.88 -7.28 -3.79
CA THR A 120 28.05 -7.42 -2.90
C THR A 120 28.64 -8.83 -2.94
N LEU A 121 27.99 -9.75 -3.67
CA LEU A 121 28.46 -11.11 -3.89
C LEU A 121 29.70 -11.13 -4.81
N THR A 122 30.87 -10.98 -4.20
CA THR A 122 32.18 -10.95 -4.87
C THR A 122 32.88 -12.30 -4.84
N SER A 123 33.98 -12.42 -5.58
CA SER A 123 34.80 -13.64 -5.66
C SER A 123 35.40 -14.09 -4.32
N CYS A 124 35.49 -13.20 -3.32
CA CYS A 124 36.00 -13.52 -1.98
C CYS A 124 35.10 -14.51 -1.23
N LEU A 125 33.84 -14.64 -1.64
CA LEU A 125 32.84 -15.49 -0.99
C LEU A 125 32.69 -16.86 -1.66
N LEU A 126 33.59 -17.24 -2.57
CA LEU A 126 33.58 -18.58 -3.16
C LEU A 126 33.74 -19.64 -2.07
N SER A 127 33.05 -20.77 -2.23
CA SER A 127 33.00 -21.89 -1.28
C SER A 127 32.52 -21.56 0.15
N CYS A 128 32.05 -20.34 0.37
CA CYS A 128 31.44 -19.92 1.63
C CYS A 128 29.92 -20.13 1.60
N ILE A 129 29.33 -20.32 2.78
CA ILE A 129 27.89 -20.11 2.97
C ILE A 129 27.62 -18.61 3.02
N VAL A 130 26.67 -18.17 2.22
CA VAL A 130 26.19 -16.79 2.15
C VAL A 130 24.69 -16.76 2.29
N CYS A 131 24.18 -15.66 2.84
CA CYS A 131 22.78 -15.35 2.85
C CYS A 131 22.53 -14.22 1.85
N VAL A 132 21.77 -14.53 0.80
CA VAL A 132 21.46 -13.59 -0.28
C VAL A 132 19.99 -13.21 -0.21
N GLU A 133 19.72 -11.90 -0.21
CA GLU A 133 18.36 -11.36 -0.27
C GLU A 133 18.04 -10.81 -1.66
N GLY A 134 16.83 -11.07 -2.14
CA GLY A 134 16.36 -10.44 -3.37
C GLY A 134 14.95 -10.83 -3.77
N ILE A 135 14.56 -10.37 -4.95
CA ILE A 135 13.27 -10.68 -5.58
C ILE A 135 13.50 -11.78 -6.60
N VAL A 136 12.66 -12.80 -6.58
CA VAL A 136 12.67 -13.82 -7.63
C VAL A 136 12.13 -13.24 -8.92
N THR A 137 12.91 -13.30 -10.00
CA THR A 137 12.51 -12.73 -11.30
C THR A 137 12.11 -13.79 -12.29
N LYS A 138 12.82 -14.92 -12.32
CA LYS A 138 12.55 -16.04 -13.21
C LYS A 138 12.65 -17.32 -12.42
N CYS A 139 11.68 -18.21 -12.64
CA CYS A 139 11.74 -19.59 -12.18
C CYS A 139 11.75 -20.48 -13.42
N SER A 140 12.69 -21.42 -13.46
CA SER A 140 12.69 -22.49 -14.45
C SER A 140 11.65 -23.55 -14.07
N LEU A 141 11.31 -24.39 -15.04
CA LEU A 141 10.45 -25.55 -14.81
C LEU A 141 11.19 -26.60 -13.99
N VAL A 142 10.44 -27.36 -13.20
CA VAL A 142 10.98 -28.46 -12.40
C VAL A 142 11.43 -29.58 -13.32
N ARG A 143 12.68 -30.04 -13.18
CA ARG A 143 13.22 -31.16 -13.95
C ARG A 143 13.77 -32.24 -13.02
N PRO A 144 13.44 -33.51 -13.25
CA PRO A 144 14.07 -34.59 -12.50
C PRO A 144 15.52 -34.77 -12.97
N LYS A 145 16.44 -34.84 -12.02
CA LYS A 145 17.86 -35.10 -12.17
C LYS A 145 18.17 -36.50 -11.61
N VAL A 146 18.85 -37.32 -12.40
CA VAL A 146 19.25 -38.67 -11.96
C VAL A 146 20.36 -38.59 -10.92
N VAL A 147 20.25 -39.37 -9.84
CA VAL A 147 21.30 -39.51 -8.82
C VAL A 147 21.85 -40.91 -8.80
N ARG A 148 20.98 -41.91 -8.92
CA ARG A 148 21.37 -43.32 -8.96
C ARG A 148 20.52 -44.05 -9.98
N SER A 149 21.17 -44.78 -10.88
CA SER A 149 20.50 -45.73 -11.76
C SER A 149 20.81 -47.16 -11.35
N VAL A 150 19.82 -48.02 -11.49
CA VAL A 150 19.95 -49.47 -11.30
C VAL A 150 19.78 -50.13 -12.67
N HIS A 151 20.73 -50.97 -13.03
CA HIS A 151 20.74 -51.71 -14.28
C HIS A 151 20.72 -53.20 -13.98
N TYR A 152 19.91 -53.95 -14.70
CA TYR A 152 19.82 -55.39 -14.60
C TYR A 152 20.41 -56.04 -15.85
N CYS A 153 21.26 -57.05 -15.66
CA CYS A 153 21.75 -57.88 -16.75
C CYS A 153 20.97 -59.21 -16.77
N PRO A 154 20.14 -59.48 -17.80
CA PRO A 154 19.39 -60.73 -17.88
C PRO A 154 20.27 -61.98 -17.97
N ALA A 155 21.48 -61.86 -18.53
CA ALA A 155 22.39 -62.98 -18.74
C ALA A 155 23.14 -63.39 -17.45
N THR A 156 23.61 -62.41 -16.67
CA THR A 156 24.39 -62.67 -15.45
C THR A 156 23.53 -62.66 -14.18
N LYS A 157 22.27 -62.19 -14.28
CA LYS A 157 21.34 -61.95 -13.15
C LYS A 157 21.91 -61.00 -12.08
N LYS A 158 22.92 -60.20 -12.44
CA LYS A 158 23.52 -59.21 -11.56
C LYS A 158 22.85 -57.85 -11.79
N THR A 159 22.63 -57.12 -10.70
CA THR A 159 22.22 -55.73 -10.72
C THR A 159 23.44 -54.84 -10.54
N VAL A 160 23.67 -53.94 -11.49
CA VAL A 160 24.75 -52.94 -11.46
C VAL A 160 24.15 -51.59 -11.11
N GLU A 161 24.63 -50.98 -10.03
CA GLU A 161 24.23 -49.64 -9.63
C GLU A 161 25.28 -48.60 -10.08
N ARG A 162 24.82 -47.48 -10.63
CA ARG A 162 25.67 -46.36 -11.03
C ARG A 162 25.19 -45.09 -10.33
N ARG A 163 26.07 -44.42 -9.60
CA ARG A 163 25.82 -43.09 -9.04
C ARG A 163 26.31 -42.00 -9.98
N TYR A 164 25.50 -40.98 -10.16
CA TYR A 164 25.81 -39.80 -10.95
C TYR A 164 26.05 -38.62 -10.02
N ALA A 165 27.22 -38.02 -10.14
CA ALA A 165 27.55 -36.75 -9.50
C ALA A 165 27.82 -35.72 -10.60
N ASP A 166 27.28 -34.52 -10.40
CA ASP A 166 27.46 -33.37 -11.28
C ASP A 166 28.17 -32.25 -10.50
N LEU A 167 28.70 -31.26 -11.22
CA LEU A 167 29.33 -30.07 -10.63
C LEU A 167 28.34 -29.21 -9.82
N THR A 168 27.05 -29.48 -9.90
CA THR A 168 26.02 -28.85 -9.04
C THR A 168 25.89 -29.55 -7.68
N SER A 169 26.29 -30.82 -7.58
CA SER A 169 26.27 -31.60 -6.33
C SER A 169 27.47 -31.27 -5.43
N LEU A 170 27.33 -31.43 -4.11
CA LEU A 170 28.39 -31.09 -3.13
C LEU A 170 29.72 -31.82 -3.39
N VAL A 171 29.68 -33.01 -4.00
CA VAL A 171 30.86 -33.78 -4.38
C VAL A 171 31.37 -33.30 -5.74
N ALA A 172 32.64 -32.90 -5.80
CA ALA A 172 33.23 -32.19 -6.95
C ALA A 172 33.55 -33.06 -8.17
N PHE A 173 33.16 -34.33 -8.22
CA PHE A 173 33.57 -35.24 -9.29
C PHE A 173 32.46 -35.41 -10.36
N PRO A 174 32.60 -34.81 -11.55
CA PRO A 174 31.64 -35.04 -12.63
C PRO A 174 31.79 -36.46 -13.15
N SER A 175 30.76 -37.28 -12.94
CA SER A 175 30.65 -38.57 -13.60
C SER A 175 30.14 -38.38 -15.03
N GLY A 176 30.59 -39.22 -15.97
CA GLY A 176 30.01 -39.22 -17.32
C GLY A 176 28.51 -39.47 -17.24
N SER A 177 27.71 -38.62 -17.88
CA SER A 177 26.24 -38.66 -17.89
C SER A 177 25.65 -39.81 -18.72
N VAL A 178 26.50 -40.71 -19.21
CA VAL A 178 26.10 -41.81 -20.08
C VAL A 178 25.62 -42.98 -19.23
N TYR A 179 24.45 -43.52 -19.59
CA TYR A 179 23.98 -44.78 -19.03
C TYR A 179 24.87 -45.94 -19.51
N PRO A 180 25.39 -46.79 -18.60
CA PRO A 180 26.09 -47.98 -19.01
C PRO A 180 25.13 -48.89 -19.78
N THR A 181 25.48 -49.17 -21.04
CA THR A 181 24.68 -50.03 -21.93
C THR A 181 25.22 -51.46 -21.99
N LYS A 182 26.47 -51.67 -21.54
CA LYS A 182 27.14 -52.96 -21.54
C LYS A 182 27.91 -53.17 -20.24
N ASP A 183 27.91 -54.40 -19.75
CA ASP A 183 28.75 -54.85 -18.64
C ASP A 183 30.22 -55.01 -19.02
N GLU A 184 31.09 -55.25 -18.04
CA GLU A 184 32.51 -55.61 -18.23
C GLU A 184 32.69 -56.86 -19.12
N GLU A 185 31.68 -57.73 -19.17
CA GLU A 185 31.60 -58.93 -20.01
C GLU A 185 30.90 -58.69 -21.36
N ASN A 186 30.65 -57.43 -21.75
CA ASN A 186 29.96 -57.02 -23.00
C ASN A 186 28.48 -57.45 -23.12
N ASN A 187 27.86 -57.95 -22.05
CA ASN A 187 26.43 -58.27 -22.03
C ASN A 187 25.56 -57.00 -22.06
N PRO A 188 24.39 -57.01 -22.71
CA PRO A 188 23.48 -55.87 -22.72
C PRO A 188 22.85 -55.66 -21.33
N LEU A 189 22.84 -54.40 -20.89
CA LEU A 189 22.21 -53.96 -19.65
C LEU A 189 20.84 -53.34 -19.91
N GLU A 190 19.86 -53.72 -19.11
CA GLU A 190 18.53 -53.11 -19.09
C GLU A 190 18.43 -52.15 -17.90
N THR A 191 17.99 -50.91 -18.13
CA THR A 191 17.78 -49.93 -17.05
C THR A 191 16.45 -50.17 -16.35
N GLU A 192 16.49 -50.40 -15.05
CA GLU A 192 15.29 -50.49 -14.23
C GLU A 192 14.95 -49.11 -13.66
N TYR A 193 14.02 -48.42 -14.31
CA TYR A 193 13.59 -47.07 -13.89
C TYR A 193 12.91 -47.05 -12.52
N GLY A 194 12.25 -48.15 -12.11
CA GLY A 194 11.52 -48.21 -10.84
C GLY A 194 12.42 -48.23 -9.60
N LEU A 195 13.64 -48.76 -9.69
CA LEU A 195 14.63 -48.76 -8.60
C LEU A 195 15.62 -47.59 -8.71
N SER A 196 15.57 -46.86 -9.83
CA SER A 196 16.40 -45.69 -10.06
C SER A 196 15.85 -44.49 -9.29
N VAL A 197 16.75 -43.68 -8.75
CA VAL A 197 16.42 -42.52 -7.91
C VAL A 197 16.66 -41.23 -8.68
N TYR A 198 15.63 -40.40 -8.71
CA TYR A 198 15.62 -39.07 -9.30
C TYR A 198 15.39 -38.02 -8.21
N ARG A 199 15.97 -36.84 -8.41
CA ARG A 199 15.81 -35.65 -7.55
C ARG A 199 15.23 -34.51 -8.35
N ASP A 200 14.33 -33.73 -7.77
CA ASP A 200 13.80 -32.56 -8.44
C ASP A 200 14.83 -31.43 -8.42
N HIS A 201 15.10 -30.85 -9.59
CA HIS A 201 16.06 -29.77 -9.77
C HIS A 201 15.38 -28.59 -10.45
N GLN A 202 15.55 -27.40 -9.88
CA GLN A 202 15.00 -26.15 -10.38
C GLN A 202 16.03 -25.04 -10.31
N THR A 203 16.09 -24.19 -11.35
CA THR A 203 16.92 -22.99 -11.36
C THR A 203 16.05 -21.74 -11.22
N VAL A 204 16.46 -20.82 -10.37
CA VAL A 204 15.73 -19.59 -10.05
C VAL A 204 16.69 -18.42 -10.10
N THR A 205 16.29 -17.31 -10.72
CA THR A 205 17.13 -16.09 -10.78
C THR A 205 16.64 -15.05 -9.78
N ILE A 206 17.52 -14.65 -8.87
CA ILE A 206 17.24 -13.65 -7.84
C ILE A 206 17.86 -12.32 -8.27
N GLN A 207 17.10 -11.24 -8.14
CA GLN A 207 17.53 -9.88 -8.42
C GLN A 207 17.59 -9.07 -7.12
N GLU A 208 18.54 -8.16 -7.03
CA GLU A 208 18.61 -7.20 -5.93
C GLU A 208 17.30 -6.40 -5.79
N MET A 209 16.88 -6.13 -4.55
CA MET A 209 15.70 -5.31 -4.30
C MET A 209 15.94 -3.89 -4.84
N PRO A 210 15.05 -3.35 -5.69
CA PRO A 210 15.27 -2.05 -6.33
C PRO A 210 15.35 -0.90 -5.33
N GLU A 211 14.73 -1.03 -4.16
CA GLU A 211 14.78 -0.05 -3.06
C GLU A 211 16.18 0.07 -2.42
N LYS A 212 17.00 -1.00 -2.47
CA LYS A 212 18.39 -1.00 -1.96
C LYS A 212 19.41 -0.61 -3.04
N ALA A 213 18.99 -0.53 -4.31
CA ALA A 213 19.91 -0.27 -5.42
C ALA A 213 20.27 1.22 -5.51
N PRO A 214 21.56 1.58 -5.69
CA PRO A 214 21.95 2.97 -5.90
C PRO A 214 21.37 3.49 -7.22
N ALA A 215 20.78 4.69 -7.17
CA ALA A 215 20.19 5.33 -8.34
C ALA A 215 21.23 5.48 -9.46
N GLY A 216 20.87 5.04 -10.68
CA GLY A 216 21.70 5.17 -11.88
C GLY A 216 22.46 3.91 -12.32
N GLN A 217 22.42 2.81 -11.56
CA GLN A 217 23.00 1.52 -11.98
C GLN A 217 21.93 0.44 -12.15
N LEU A 218 22.14 -0.46 -13.11
CA LEU A 218 21.27 -1.62 -13.30
C LEU A 218 21.40 -2.59 -12.11
N PRO A 219 20.28 -3.06 -11.53
CA PRO A 219 20.30 -4.08 -10.49
C PRO A 219 20.90 -5.39 -11.02
N ARG A 220 21.78 -6.00 -10.23
CA ARG A 220 22.45 -7.27 -10.56
C ARG A 220 21.55 -8.46 -10.21
N SER A 221 21.78 -9.57 -10.88
CA SER A 221 21.09 -10.84 -10.65
C SER A 221 22.07 -11.98 -10.40
N VAL A 222 21.61 -12.98 -9.66
CA VAL A 222 22.35 -14.21 -9.34
C VAL A 222 21.46 -15.43 -9.62
N ASP A 223 22.08 -16.49 -10.13
CA ASP A 223 21.41 -17.75 -10.37
C ASP A 223 21.48 -18.62 -9.12
N VAL A 224 20.34 -19.14 -8.70
CA VAL A 224 20.17 -20.04 -7.57
C VAL A 224 19.67 -21.39 -8.05
N VAL A 225 20.28 -22.45 -7.56
CA VAL A 225 19.85 -23.84 -7.79
C VAL A 225 19.10 -24.32 -6.55
N LEU A 226 17.86 -24.78 -6.76
CA LEU A 226 17.00 -25.38 -5.74
C LEU A 226 16.91 -26.88 -6.04
N ASP A 227 17.17 -27.70 -5.04
CA ASP A 227 17.08 -29.16 -5.11
C ASP A 227 16.03 -29.71 -4.14
N ASP A 228 15.39 -30.81 -4.55
CA ASP A 228 14.41 -31.60 -3.79
C ASP A 228 13.26 -30.77 -3.21
N ASP A 229 13.12 -30.69 -1.88
CA ASP A 229 11.98 -30.05 -1.21
C ASP A 229 11.99 -28.52 -1.31
N LEU A 230 13.06 -27.89 -1.82
CA LEU A 230 13.08 -26.43 -2.05
C LEU A 230 12.40 -26.04 -3.36
N VAL A 231 12.12 -26.99 -4.24
CA VAL A 231 11.50 -26.74 -5.53
C VAL A 231 10.09 -26.16 -5.35
N ASP A 232 9.75 -25.20 -6.18
CA ASP A 232 8.48 -24.44 -6.20
C ASP A 232 8.14 -23.72 -4.89
N LYS A 233 9.09 -23.59 -3.96
CA LYS A 233 8.95 -22.77 -2.75
C LYS A 233 9.02 -21.27 -3.03
N ALA A 234 9.37 -20.82 -4.22
CA ALA A 234 9.45 -19.39 -4.53
C ALA A 234 8.84 -19.10 -5.89
N LYS A 235 7.96 -18.10 -5.95
CA LYS A 235 7.32 -17.67 -7.20
C LYS A 235 7.96 -16.38 -7.70
N PRO A 236 7.94 -16.12 -9.01
CA PRO A 236 8.35 -14.84 -9.55
C PRO A 236 7.58 -13.69 -8.89
N GLY A 237 8.29 -12.67 -8.44
CA GLY A 237 7.76 -11.52 -7.70
C GLY A 237 7.91 -11.63 -6.18
N ASP A 238 8.17 -12.81 -5.63
CA ASP A 238 8.34 -12.99 -4.18
C ASP A 238 9.68 -12.41 -3.72
N ARG A 239 9.67 -11.76 -2.55
CA ARG A 239 10.89 -11.36 -1.84
C ARG A 239 11.37 -12.57 -1.04
N VAL A 240 12.56 -13.05 -1.34
CA VAL A 240 13.15 -14.23 -0.73
C VAL A 240 14.52 -13.93 -0.17
N GLN A 241 14.85 -14.64 0.90
CA GLN A 241 16.17 -14.75 1.48
C GLN A 241 16.61 -16.20 1.28
N VAL A 242 17.69 -16.37 0.52
CA VAL A 242 18.26 -17.68 0.23
C VAL A 242 19.57 -17.81 0.96
N VAL A 243 19.68 -18.85 1.77
CA VAL A 243 20.94 -19.27 2.36
C VAL A 243 21.48 -20.40 1.52
N GLY A 244 22.72 -20.26 1.05
CA GLY A 244 23.31 -21.24 0.17
C GLY A 244 24.82 -21.14 0.08
N THR A 245 25.41 -22.16 -0.53
CA THR A 245 26.84 -22.20 -0.82
C THR A 245 27.12 -21.59 -2.19
N TYR A 246 28.06 -20.65 -2.23
CA TYR A 246 28.41 -19.96 -3.47
C TYR A 246 29.46 -20.76 -4.25
N ARG A 247 29.14 -21.11 -5.50
CA ARG A 247 29.97 -21.97 -6.35
C ARG A 247 30.19 -21.35 -7.72
N CYS A 248 31.36 -21.62 -8.31
CA CYS A 248 31.63 -21.36 -9.72
C CYS A 248 31.58 -22.66 -10.52
N LEU A 249 30.91 -22.62 -11.67
CA LEU A 249 30.84 -23.70 -12.64
C LEU A 249 31.70 -23.33 -13.87
N PRO A 250 32.70 -24.17 -14.22
CA PRO A 250 33.50 -23.93 -15.40
C PRO A 250 32.74 -24.23 -16.68
N GLY A 251 32.75 -23.28 -17.63
CA GLY A 251 32.22 -23.49 -18.97
C GLY A 251 33.25 -24.17 -19.87
N LYS A 252 33.12 -25.49 -20.07
CA LYS A 252 33.91 -26.21 -21.07
C LYS A 252 33.13 -26.26 -22.38
N ARG A 253 33.66 -25.64 -23.45
CA ARG A 253 33.14 -25.80 -24.81
C ARG A 253 34.25 -26.40 -25.67
N GLY A 254 34.03 -27.63 -26.15
CA GLY A 254 34.97 -28.29 -27.09
C GLY A 254 36.35 -28.57 -26.51
N GLY A 255 36.47 -28.92 -25.22
CA GLY A 255 37.75 -29.27 -24.58
C GLY A 255 38.63 -28.06 -24.22
N TYR A 256 38.38 -26.88 -24.77
CA TYR A 256 38.97 -25.62 -24.31
C TYR A 256 38.15 -25.04 -23.15
N THR A 257 38.82 -24.72 -22.05
CA THR A 257 38.19 -24.03 -20.91
C THR A 257 38.36 -22.52 -21.09
N SER A 258 37.25 -21.79 -21.14
CA SER A 258 37.31 -20.33 -21.04
C SER A 258 37.70 -19.95 -19.61
N GLY A 259 38.47 -18.86 -19.44
CA GLY A 259 38.78 -18.29 -18.12
C GLY A 259 37.59 -17.60 -17.46
N THR A 260 36.46 -17.46 -18.17
CA THR A 260 35.21 -16.95 -17.61
C THR A 260 34.40 -18.09 -16.99
N PHE A 261 34.12 -17.96 -15.70
CA PHE A 261 33.30 -18.93 -14.96
C PHE A 261 31.91 -18.36 -14.70
N ARG A 262 30.88 -19.22 -14.79
CA ARG A 262 29.52 -18.89 -14.37
C ARG A 262 29.41 -19.15 -12.88
N THR A 263 28.85 -18.22 -12.12
CA THR A 263 28.63 -18.42 -10.69
C THR A 263 27.18 -18.80 -10.42
N VAL A 264 26.98 -19.70 -9.47
CA VAL A 264 25.69 -20.21 -9.04
C VAL A 264 25.68 -20.32 -7.52
N LEU A 265 24.52 -20.11 -6.92
CA LEU A 265 24.30 -20.34 -5.50
C LEU A 265 23.51 -21.64 -5.33
N VAL A 266 24.07 -22.63 -4.63
CA VAL A 266 23.34 -23.86 -4.30
C VAL A 266 22.57 -23.64 -3.00
N ALA A 267 21.25 -23.60 -3.07
CA ALA A 267 20.42 -23.24 -1.92
C ALA A 267 20.35 -24.38 -0.89
N CYS A 268 20.67 -24.03 0.36
CA CYS A 268 20.47 -24.89 1.52
C CYS A 268 19.13 -24.59 2.20
N ASN A 269 18.68 -23.34 2.17
CA ASN A 269 17.39 -22.92 2.72
C ASN A 269 16.82 -21.73 1.93
N VAL A 270 15.50 -21.68 1.79
CA VAL A 270 14.78 -20.57 1.18
C VAL A 270 13.74 -20.08 2.17
N LYS A 271 13.92 -18.85 2.64
CA LYS A 271 12.94 -18.12 3.45
C LYS A 271 12.24 -17.10 2.57
N GLN A 272 10.92 -17.19 2.50
CA GLN A 272 10.13 -16.11 1.91
C GLN A 272 9.97 -14.99 2.94
N MET A 273 10.45 -13.79 2.61
CA MET A 273 10.23 -12.59 3.44
C MET A 273 8.76 -12.17 3.39
N THR A 274 8.13 -12.31 2.23
CA THR A 274 6.72 -11.95 2.00
C THR A 274 5.74 -13.00 2.52
N LYS A 275 6.03 -13.70 3.63
CA LYS A 275 4.99 -14.47 4.34
C LYS A 275 4.05 -13.53 5.11
N ASP A 276 3.43 -12.62 4.36
CA ASP A 276 2.33 -11.74 4.74
C ASP A 276 1.01 -12.50 5.01
N VAL A 277 1.03 -13.83 5.06
CA VAL A 277 -0.18 -14.63 5.26
C VAL A 277 -0.50 -14.82 6.73
N GLN A 278 0.46 -14.69 7.67
CA GLN A 278 0.19 -14.57 9.10
C GLN A 278 1.33 -13.82 9.79
N PRO A 279 1.18 -12.55 10.21
CA PRO A 279 2.06 -12.02 11.23
C PRO A 279 1.93 -12.93 12.46
N SER A 280 3.04 -13.34 13.07
CA SER A 280 3.01 -14.16 14.28
C SER A 280 2.21 -13.43 15.35
N PHE A 281 1.05 -13.99 15.69
CA PHE A 281 0.17 -13.43 16.70
C PHE A 281 0.57 -13.99 18.06
N SER A 282 1.10 -13.13 18.93
CA SER A 282 1.16 -13.47 20.35
C SER A 282 -0.26 -13.48 20.94
N ALA A 283 -0.51 -14.36 21.92
CA ALA A 283 -1.76 -14.37 22.68
C ALA A 283 -2.09 -12.98 23.27
N ASP A 284 -1.06 -12.23 23.65
CA ASP A 284 -1.16 -10.85 24.14
C ASP A 284 -1.62 -9.88 23.06
N ASP A 285 -1.16 -10.04 21.81
CA ASP A 285 -1.57 -9.20 20.70
C ASP A 285 -3.03 -9.42 20.36
N VAL A 286 -3.49 -10.68 20.36
CA VAL A 286 -4.92 -11.00 20.20
C VAL A 286 -5.75 -10.41 21.34
N ALA A 287 -5.24 -10.44 22.58
CA ALA A 287 -5.91 -9.82 23.72
C ALA A 287 -6.00 -8.30 23.57
N LYS A 288 -4.95 -7.62 23.09
CA LYS A 288 -4.96 -6.18 22.80
C LYS A 288 -5.94 -5.84 21.68
N ILE A 289 -5.96 -6.62 20.59
CA ILE A 289 -6.89 -6.45 19.48
C ILE A 289 -8.35 -6.58 19.95
N LYS A 290 -8.65 -7.60 20.77
CA LYS A 290 -9.98 -7.79 21.37
C LYS A 290 -10.34 -6.68 22.36
N LYS A 291 -9.38 -6.16 23.14
CA LYS A 291 -9.61 -5.01 24.02
C LYS A 291 -9.88 -3.75 23.20
N PHE A 292 -9.14 -3.53 22.12
CA PHE A 292 -9.33 -2.41 21.20
C PHE A 292 -10.70 -2.48 20.51
N SER A 293 -11.13 -3.66 20.04
CA SER A 293 -12.44 -3.84 19.42
C SER A 293 -13.61 -3.67 20.41
N LYS A 294 -13.41 -4.02 21.68
CA LYS A 294 -14.43 -3.89 22.76
C LYS A 294 -14.46 -2.52 23.41
N THR A 295 -13.41 -1.70 23.23
CA THR A 295 -13.41 -0.34 23.76
C THR A 295 -14.42 0.45 22.92
N HIS A 296 -15.63 0.61 23.43
CA HIS A 296 -16.76 1.29 22.80
C HIS A 296 -16.56 2.81 22.66
N SER A 297 -15.38 3.28 22.22
CA SER A 297 -15.29 4.59 21.60
C SER A 297 -16.05 4.52 20.29
N LYS A 298 -17.11 5.33 20.15
CA LYS A 298 -18.05 5.28 19.03
C LYS A 298 -17.41 5.46 17.64
N ASP A 299 -16.12 5.77 17.54
CA ASP A 299 -15.46 6.11 16.27
C ASP A 299 -14.16 5.31 16.01
N ILE A 300 -14.12 3.99 16.28
CA ILE A 300 -12.94 3.14 15.91
C ILE A 300 -12.62 3.29 14.42
N PHE A 301 -13.65 3.31 13.58
CA PHE A 301 -13.48 3.46 12.14
C PHE A 301 -12.84 4.80 11.76
N GLU A 302 -13.25 5.89 12.41
CA GLU A 302 -12.67 7.20 12.17
C GLU A 302 -11.24 7.32 12.71
N GLN A 303 -10.99 6.74 13.89
CA GLN A 303 -9.66 6.67 14.47
C GLN A 303 -8.69 5.89 13.57
N LEU A 304 -9.14 4.77 13.01
CA LEU A 304 -8.36 3.99 12.04
C LEU A 304 -8.14 4.76 10.73
N ALA A 305 -9.17 5.46 10.22
CA ALA A 305 -9.06 6.25 9.00
C ALA A 305 -8.06 7.40 9.15
N ARG A 306 -8.09 8.13 10.28
CA ARG A 306 -7.12 9.19 10.58
C ARG A 306 -5.70 8.65 10.74
N SER A 307 -5.57 7.47 11.35
CA SER A 307 -4.28 6.80 11.56
C SER A 307 -3.70 6.21 10.28
N LEU A 308 -4.50 6.06 9.20
CA LEU A 308 -4.00 5.54 7.93
C LEU A 308 -2.97 6.52 7.37
N ALA A 309 -3.34 7.75 7.01
CA ALA A 309 -2.34 8.71 6.52
C ALA A 309 -2.21 9.88 7.50
N PRO A 310 -1.30 9.82 8.49
CA PRO A 310 -1.05 10.94 9.38
C PRO A 310 -0.33 12.09 8.67
N SER A 311 0.46 11.80 7.62
CA SER A 311 1.20 12.82 6.87
C SER A 311 0.34 13.76 6.03
N ILE A 312 -0.88 13.34 5.68
CA ILE A 312 -1.79 14.09 4.81
C ILE A 312 -2.90 14.66 5.66
N HIS A 313 -3.04 15.99 5.70
CA HIS A 313 -4.15 16.65 6.38
C HIS A 313 -5.43 16.61 5.50
N GLY A 314 -6.59 16.40 6.13
CA GLY A 314 -7.89 16.34 5.45
C GLY A 314 -8.19 15.00 4.74
N HIS A 315 -9.17 15.06 3.83
CA HIS A 315 -9.71 13.93 3.03
C HIS A 315 -10.17 12.71 3.84
N ASP A 316 -10.91 12.93 4.93
CA ASP A 316 -11.34 11.86 5.83
C ASP A 316 -12.22 10.81 5.13
N TYR A 317 -13.11 11.23 4.23
CA TYR A 317 -13.93 10.31 3.43
C TYR A 317 -13.08 9.42 2.51
N VAL A 318 -12.03 9.97 1.90
CA VAL A 318 -11.12 9.19 1.05
C VAL A 318 -10.35 8.17 1.89
N LYS A 319 -9.87 8.56 3.07
CA LYS A 319 -9.19 7.63 3.99
C LYS A 319 -10.13 6.54 4.51
N LYS A 320 -11.37 6.88 4.85
CA LYS A 320 -12.43 5.93 5.24
C LYS A 320 -12.68 4.91 4.10
N ALA A 321 -12.77 5.37 2.86
CA ALA A 321 -12.94 4.49 1.70
C ALA A 321 -11.74 3.59 1.44
N ILE A 322 -10.51 4.11 1.53
CA ILE A 322 -9.29 3.32 1.38
C ILE A 322 -9.22 2.26 2.49
N LEU A 323 -9.61 2.59 3.73
CA LEU A 323 -9.69 1.60 4.80
C LEU A 323 -10.69 0.48 4.50
N CYS A 324 -11.89 0.82 3.98
CA CYS A 324 -12.85 -0.18 3.52
C CYS A 324 -12.29 -1.06 2.39
N MET A 325 -11.55 -0.47 1.44
CA MET A 325 -10.86 -1.21 0.39
C MET A 325 -9.80 -2.16 0.96
N LEU A 326 -9.00 -1.71 1.92
CA LEU A 326 -7.97 -2.53 2.57
C LEU A 326 -8.57 -3.71 3.33
N LEU A 327 -9.74 -3.56 3.94
CA LEU A 327 -10.44 -4.65 4.63
C LEU A 327 -11.13 -5.62 3.64
N GLY A 328 -11.59 -5.08 2.51
CA GLY A 328 -12.36 -5.80 1.50
C GLY A 328 -13.74 -6.24 2.00
N GLY A 329 -14.66 -6.48 1.08
CA GLY A 329 -15.97 -7.05 1.38
C GLY A 329 -15.93 -8.57 1.56
N VAL A 330 -17.10 -9.19 1.57
CA VAL A 330 -17.24 -10.65 1.69
C VAL A 330 -17.53 -11.22 0.31
N GLU A 331 -16.61 -12.06 -0.18
CA GLU A 331 -16.83 -12.85 -1.38
C GLU A 331 -17.87 -13.95 -1.10
N LYS A 332 -18.88 -14.07 -1.98
CA LYS A 332 -19.90 -15.12 -1.92
C LYS A 332 -19.80 -16.02 -3.15
N VAL A 333 -19.67 -17.31 -2.91
CA VAL A 333 -19.84 -18.35 -3.93
C VAL A 333 -21.24 -18.92 -3.73
N LEU A 334 -22.06 -18.84 -4.76
CA LEU A 334 -23.40 -19.41 -4.78
C LEU A 334 -23.30 -20.92 -5.11
N ASP A 335 -24.31 -21.69 -4.70
CA ASP A 335 -24.32 -23.15 -4.88
C ASP A 335 -24.34 -23.57 -6.36
N ASN A 336 -24.77 -22.68 -7.26
CA ASN A 336 -24.75 -22.85 -8.71
C ASN A 336 -23.36 -22.64 -9.34
N GLY A 337 -22.31 -22.39 -8.54
CA GLY A 337 -20.94 -22.15 -9.01
C GLY A 337 -20.67 -20.72 -9.52
N SER A 338 -21.68 -19.85 -9.53
CA SER A 338 -21.47 -18.42 -9.78
C SER A 338 -20.85 -17.73 -8.56
N ARG A 339 -20.00 -16.74 -8.82
CA ARG A 339 -19.22 -16.04 -7.80
C ARG A 339 -19.53 -14.56 -7.86
N ILE A 340 -19.89 -13.98 -6.72
CA ILE A 340 -20.09 -12.54 -6.57
C ILE A 340 -18.81 -11.94 -6.00
N ARG A 341 -18.30 -10.90 -6.65
CA ARG A 341 -17.09 -10.19 -6.22
C ARG A 341 -17.31 -9.50 -4.86
N GLY A 342 -16.33 -9.62 -3.97
CA GLY A 342 -16.33 -8.97 -2.66
C GLY A 342 -15.39 -7.76 -2.57
N ASP A 343 -14.61 -7.48 -3.61
CA ASP A 343 -13.58 -6.45 -3.60
C ASP A 343 -14.17 -5.07 -3.94
N ILE A 344 -13.58 -4.00 -3.40
CA ILE A 344 -14.02 -2.62 -3.59
C ILE A 344 -12.98 -1.90 -4.44
N ASN A 345 -13.42 -1.23 -5.50
CA ASN A 345 -12.53 -0.46 -6.38
C ASN A 345 -12.76 1.04 -6.19
N VAL A 346 -11.69 1.79 -6.01
CA VAL A 346 -11.73 3.24 -5.73
C VAL A 346 -10.96 4.01 -6.80
N LEU A 347 -11.57 5.06 -7.34
CA LEU A 347 -10.96 5.98 -8.30
C LEU A 347 -10.87 7.39 -7.69
N LEU A 348 -9.66 7.95 -7.66
CA LEU A 348 -9.36 9.30 -7.20
C LEU A 348 -9.12 10.21 -8.40
N ILE A 349 -9.95 11.24 -8.56
CA ILE A 349 -9.86 12.24 -9.62
C ILE A 349 -9.60 13.60 -8.98
N GLY A 350 -8.88 14.49 -9.64
CA GLY A 350 -8.64 15.81 -9.09
C GLY A 350 -7.50 16.54 -9.75
N ASP A 351 -7.19 17.72 -9.25
CA ASP A 351 -6.10 18.53 -9.78
C ASP A 351 -4.73 17.90 -9.43
N PRO A 352 -3.65 18.24 -10.17
CA PRO A 352 -2.30 17.99 -9.72
C PRO A 352 -2.07 18.68 -8.38
N SER A 353 -1.09 18.17 -7.60
CA SER A 353 -0.71 18.71 -6.28
C SER A 353 -1.62 18.32 -5.10
N VAL A 354 -2.74 17.62 -5.32
CA VAL A 354 -3.69 17.26 -4.24
C VAL A 354 -3.32 15.96 -3.49
N ALA A 355 -2.03 15.74 -3.20
CA ALA A 355 -1.49 14.58 -2.45
C ALA A 355 -1.91 13.16 -2.93
N LYS A 356 -2.55 13.00 -4.09
CA LYS A 356 -3.06 11.69 -4.55
C LYS A 356 -1.99 10.62 -4.71
N SER A 357 -0.87 10.94 -5.36
CA SER A 357 0.24 9.99 -5.50
C SER A 357 0.87 9.64 -4.15
N GLN A 358 0.76 10.51 -3.13
CA GLN A 358 1.19 10.19 -1.78
C GLN A 358 0.23 9.19 -1.10
N LEU A 359 -1.08 9.31 -1.31
CA LEU A 359 -2.07 8.32 -0.85
C LEU A 359 -1.79 6.94 -1.46
N LEU A 360 -1.53 6.87 -2.77
CA LEU A 360 -1.16 5.61 -3.45
C LEU A 360 0.08 4.95 -2.82
N ARG A 361 1.12 5.74 -2.56
CA ARG A 361 2.36 5.27 -1.91
C ARG A 361 2.10 4.76 -0.50
N TYR A 362 1.24 5.42 0.26
CA TYR A 362 0.90 4.97 1.60
C TYR A 362 0.20 3.61 1.61
N VAL A 363 -0.73 3.40 0.67
CA VAL A 363 -1.41 2.11 0.48
C VAL A 363 -0.42 1.02 0.10
N LEU A 364 0.57 1.34 -0.74
CA LEU A 364 1.62 0.41 -1.12
C LEU A 364 2.45 -0.08 0.07
N CYS A 365 2.76 0.80 1.01
CA CYS A 365 3.51 0.44 2.22
C CYS A 365 2.66 -0.27 3.28
N THR A 366 1.34 -0.03 3.28
CA THR A 366 0.43 -0.54 4.32
C THR A 366 -0.11 -1.93 3.99
N ALA A 367 -0.54 -2.12 2.74
CA ALA A 367 -1.20 -3.34 2.31
C ALA A 367 -0.19 -4.45 2.04
N PRO A 368 -0.40 -5.67 2.59
CA PRO A 368 0.35 -6.83 2.16
C PRO A 368 0.04 -7.11 0.70
N ARG A 369 1.07 -7.31 -0.13
CA ARG A 369 0.95 -7.57 -1.58
C ARG A 369 0.30 -6.43 -2.39
N ALA A 370 0.80 -5.20 -2.20
CA ALA A 370 0.48 -4.10 -3.10
C ALA A 370 1.49 -3.99 -4.25
N VAL A 371 0.99 -3.85 -5.48
CA VAL A 371 1.82 -3.67 -6.68
C VAL A 371 1.57 -2.27 -7.27
N PRO A 372 2.59 -1.41 -7.39
CA PRO A 372 2.47 -0.14 -8.08
C PRO A 372 2.53 -0.34 -9.60
N THR A 373 1.70 0.39 -10.32
CA THR A 373 1.65 0.41 -11.78
C THR A 373 1.39 1.84 -12.24
N THR A 374 1.98 2.24 -13.36
CA THR A 374 1.72 3.55 -13.98
C THR A 374 0.92 3.36 -15.25
N GLY A 375 -0.06 4.22 -15.54
CA GLY A 375 -0.92 4.06 -16.72
C GLY A 375 -0.16 4.10 -18.05
N ARG A 376 0.95 4.84 -18.11
CA ARG A 376 1.82 4.88 -19.30
C ARG A 376 2.82 3.72 -19.39
N GLY A 377 3.32 3.26 -18.25
CA GLY A 377 4.35 2.21 -18.18
C GLY A 377 3.79 0.79 -18.15
N SER A 378 2.49 0.65 -17.91
CA SER A 378 1.83 -0.65 -17.76
C SER A 378 1.10 -0.99 -19.05
N SER A 379 1.81 -1.60 -19.99
CA SER A 379 1.16 -2.21 -21.16
C SER A 379 0.27 -3.38 -20.73
N GLY A 380 -0.67 -3.77 -21.57
CA GLY A 380 -1.61 -4.86 -21.28
C GLY A 380 -0.91 -6.19 -21.02
N VAL A 381 0.30 -6.35 -21.57
CA VAL A 381 1.22 -7.47 -21.30
C VAL A 381 1.72 -7.43 -19.84
N GLY A 382 2.10 -6.25 -19.36
CA GLY A 382 2.54 -6.03 -17.98
C GLY A 382 1.40 -6.00 -16.96
N LEU A 383 0.17 -5.68 -17.36
CA LEU A 383 -1.01 -5.73 -16.48
C LEU A 383 -1.58 -7.15 -16.35
N THR A 384 -1.73 -7.88 -17.45
CA THR A 384 -2.41 -9.19 -17.48
C THR A 384 -1.46 -10.38 -17.37
N ALA A 385 -1.07 -10.98 -18.49
CA ALA A 385 0.03 -11.93 -18.57
C ALA A 385 0.56 -11.97 -20.01
N ALA A 386 1.85 -12.25 -20.11
CA ALA A 386 2.59 -12.38 -21.36
C ALA A 386 2.89 -13.85 -21.63
N VAL A 387 2.83 -14.27 -22.89
CA VAL A 387 3.49 -15.52 -23.28
C VAL A 387 4.90 -15.15 -23.73
N THR A 388 5.91 -15.57 -22.98
CA THR A 388 7.32 -15.42 -23.35
C THR A 388 7.91 -16.77 -23.75
N THR A 389 8.94 -16.78 -24.58
CA THR A 389 9.69 -17.99 -24.93
C THR A 389 11.01 -17.97 -24.19
N ASP A 390 11.33 -19.04 -23.47
CA ASP A 390 12.63 -19.15 -22.82
C ASP A 390 13.73 -19.39 -23.87
N GLN A 391 14.86 -18.70 -23.73
CA GLN A 391 15.94 -18.75 -24.73
C GLN A 391 16.81 -20.00 -24.60
N GLU A 392 16.89 -20.60 -23.41
CA GLU A 392 17.70 -21.81 -23.19
C GLU A 392 16.95 -23.09 -23.60
N THR A 393 15.63 -23.13 -23.41
CA THR A 393 14.82 -24.34 -23.64
C THR A 393 13.93 -24.26 -24.88
N GLY A 394 13.64 -23.06 -25.38
CA GLY A 394 12.72 -22.85 -26.50
C GLY A 394 11.24 -23.06 -26.13
N GLU A 395 10.92 -23.32 -24.86
CA GLU A 395 9.56 -23.54 -24.39
C GLU A 395 8.82 -22.21 -24.16
N ARG A 396 7.51 -22.21 -24.45
CA ARG A 396 6.64 -21.06 -24.19
C ARG A 396 6.20 -21.08 -22.72
N ARG A 397 6.49 -20.02 -22.00
CA ARG A 397 6.09 -19.79 -20.60
C ARG A 397 5.13 -18.61 -20.50
N LEU A 398 4.29 -18.63 -19.47
CA LEU A 398 3.37 -17.54 -19.18
C LEU A 398 3.94 -16.69 -18.04
N GLU A 399 4.31 -15.46 -18.33
CA GLU A 399 4.72 -14.47 -17.33
C GLU A 399 3.49 -13.73 -16.81
N ALA A 400 3.21 -13.88 -15.52
CA ALA A 400 2.12 -13.18 -14.85
C ALA A 400 2.39 -11.67 -14.79
N GLY A 401 1.42 -10.88 -15.19
CA GLY A 401 1.42 -9.43 -15.06
C GLY A 401 1.07 -8.96 -13.65
N ALA A 402 1.18 -7.66 -13.42
CA ALA A 402 1.02 -6.99 -12.14
C ALA A 402 -0.30 -7.33 -11.43
N THR A 403 -1.43 -7.41 -12.17
CA THR A 403 -2.74 -7.71 -11.56
C THR A 403 -2.83 -9.15 -11.05
N VAL A 404 -2.19 -10.10 -11.74
CA VAL A 404 -2.15 -11.51 -11.35
C VAL A 404 -1.21 -11.74 -10.16
N LEU A 405 -0.08 -11.03 -10.13
CA LEU A 405 0.84 -11.04 -8.99
C LEU A 405 0.16 -10.50 -7.72
N ALA A 406 -0.74 -9.52 -7.88
CA ALA A 406 -1.53 -8.91 -6.81
C ALA A 406 -2.81 -9.67 -6.43
N ASP A 407 -2.94 -10.99 -6.69
CA ASP A 407 -4.13 -11.75 -6.25
C ASP A 407 -4.35 -11.64 -4.73
N ARG A 408 -5.58 -11.29 -4.35
CA ARG A 408 -6.04 -10.93 -2.98
C ARG A 408 -5.33 -9.74 -2.34
N GLY A 409 -4.62 -8.96 -3.13
CA GLY A 409 -3.95 -7.72 -2.75
C GLY A 409 -4.64 -6.49 -3.33
N VAL A 410 -3.86 -5.41 -3.41
CA VAL A 410 -4.28 -4.13 -3.98
C VAL A 410 -3.36 -3.78 -5.14
N VAL A 411 -3.92 -3.39 -6.28
CA VAL A 411 -3.16 -2.81 -7.38
C VAL A 411 -3.33 -1.30 -7.35
N CYS A 412 -2.22 -0.56 -7.27
CA CYS A 412 -2.21 0.90 -7.29
C CYS A 412 -1.84 1.36 -8.70
N ILE A 413 -2.75 2.05 -9.38
CA ILE A 413 -2.53 2.60 -10.72
C ILE A 413 -2.46 4.13 -10.62
N ASP A 414 -1.29 4.70 -10.92
CA ASP A 414 -1.16 6.16 -11.09
C ASP A 414 -1.31 6.55 -12.57
N GLU A 415 -1.74 7.78 -12.85
CA GLU A 415 -1.98 8.29 -14.21
C GLU A 415 -2.91 7.39 -15.05
N PHE A 416 -4.04 6.99 -14.46
CA PHE A 416 -5.00 6.09 -15.10
C PHE A 416 -5.54 6.64 -16.44
N ASP A 417 -5.61 7.97 -16.59
CA ASP A 417 -6.05 8.64 -17.81
C ASP A 417 -5.12 8.39 -19.01
N LYS A 418 -3.84 8.10 -18.77
CA LYS A 418 -2.82 7.89 -19.82
C LYS A 418 -2.75 6.46 -20.36
N MET A 419 -3.62 5.56 -19.90
CA MET A 419 -3.67 4.19 -20.41
C MET A 419 -4.20 4.11 -21.83
N SER A 420 -3.62 3.18 -22.60
CA SER A 420 -4.09 2.85 -23.95
C SER A 420 -5.43 2.11 -23.91
N ASP A 421 -6.21 2.20 -25.00
CA ASP A 421 -7.53 1.56 -25.06
C ASP A 421 -7.46 0.03 -25.02
N ALA A 422 -6.37 -0.59 -25.51
CA ALA A 422 -6.17 -2.03 -25.40
C ALA A 422 -6.07 -2.46 -23.92
N ASP A 423 -5.37 -1.67 -23.10
CA ASP A 423 -5.16 -1.97 -21.69
C ASP A 423 -6.44 -1.78 -20.88
N ARG A 424 -7.28 -0.81 -21.28
CA ARG A 424 -8.61 -0.60 -20.69
C ARG A 424 -9.51 -1.83 -20.88
N THR A 425 -9.48 -2.48 -22.05
CA THR A 425 -10.27 -3.71 -22.28
C THR A 425 -9.84 -4.87 -21.38
N ALA A 426 -8.53 -5.00 -21.13
CA ALA A 426 -8.00 -6.01 -20.22
C ALA A 426 -8.45 -5.76 -18.77
N ILE A 427 -8.44 -4.50 -18.32
CA ILE A 427 -8.92 -4.13 -16.99
C ILE A 427 -10.44 -4.39 -16.84
N HIS A 428 -11.23 -4.21 -17.91
CA HIS A 428 -12.65 -4.54 -17.88
C HIS A 428 -12.89 -6.01 -17.51
N GLU A 429 -12.12 -6.93 -18.07
CA GLU A 429 -12.23 -8.36 -17.77
C GLU A 429 -11.84 -8.64 -16.30
N VAL A 430 -10.70 -8.11 -15.86
CA VAL A 430 -10.19 -8.27 -14.48
C VAL A 430 -11.19 -7.75 -13.46
N MET A 431 -11.72 -6.53 -13.64
CA MET A 431 -12.62 -5.90 -12.66
C MET A 431 -14.02 -6.54 -12.63
N GLU A 432 -14.49 -7.04 -13.77
CA GLU A 432 -15.83 -7.65 -13.88
C GLU A 432 -15.83 -9.08 -13.35
N GLN A 433 -14.90 -9.91 -13.83
CA GLN A 433 -14.91 -11.34 -13.58
C GLN A 433 -13.95 -11.76 -12.45
N GLY A 434 -13.01 -10.89 -12.07
CA GLY A 434 -11.94 -11.20 -11.10
C GLY A 434 -10.98 -12.27 -11.62
N ARG A 435 -10.93 -12.45 -12.94
CA ARG A 435 -10.16 -13.48 -13.66
C ARG A 435 -9.72 -12.92 -15.00
N VAL A 436 -8.60 -13.43 -15.49
CA VAL A 436 -8.05 -13.10 -16.81
C VAL A 436 -8.04 -14.38 -17.64
N THR A 437 -8.64 -14.35 -18.81
CA THR A 437 -8.59 -15.43 -19.78
C THR A 437 -7.63 -15.07 -20.91
N ILE A 438 -6.61 -15.91 -21.09
CA ILE A 438 -5.59 -15.71 -22.13
C ILE A 438 -5.67 -16.87 -23.09
N ALA A 439 -5.96 -16.55 -24.34
CA ALA A 439 -5.95 -17.45 -25.48
C ALA A 439 -4.92 -16.94 -26.50
N LYS A 440 -3.63 -17.09 -26.19
CA LYS A 440 -2.52 -16.61 -27.03
C LYS A 440 -1.51 -17.71 -27.27
N ALA A 441 -0.96 -17.76 -28.50
CA ALA A 441 0.13 -18.66 -28.89
C ALA A 441 -0.10 -20.15 -28.53
N GLY A 442 -1.35 -20.63 -28.65
CA GLY A 442 -1.72 -22.03 -28.36
C GLY A 442 -1.89 -22.36 -26.87
N ILE A 443 -1.75 -21.37 -25.98
CA ILE A 443 -2.01 -21.52 -24.54
C ILE A 443 -3.39 -20.94 -24.26
N HIS A 444 -4.30 -21.79 -23.79
CA HIS A 444 -5.60 -21.40 -23.25
C HIS A 444 -5.55 -21.52 -21.73
N ALA A 445 -5.23 -20.42 -21.05
CA ALA A 445 -5.11 -20.36 -19.60
C ALA A 445 -6.13 -19.40 -19.01
N ARG A 446 -6.66 -19.75 -17.84
CA ARG A 446 -7.47 -18.85 -17.01
C ARG A 446 -6.70 -18.57 -15.73
N LEU A 447 -6.30 -17.33 -15.54
CA LEU A 447 -5.59 -16.87 -14.36
C LEU A 447 -6.56 -16.16 -13.41
N ASN A 448 -6.42 -16.40 -12.11
CA ASN A 448 -7.19 -15.65 -11.12
C ASN A 448 -6.47 -14.34 -10.83
N ALA A 449 -7.21 -13.22 -10.86
CA ALA A 449 -6.71 -11.88 -10.59
C ALA A 449 -7.73 -11.16 -9.70
N ARG A 450 -7.88 -11.63 -8.46
CA ARG A 450 -8.85 -11.08 -7.49
C ARG A 450 -8.18 -9.95 -6.74
N CYS A 451 -8.03 -8.81 -7.39
CA CYS A 451 -7.38 -7.65 -6.80
C CYS A 451 -8.38 -6.51 -6.64
N SER A 452 -8.19 -5.72 -5.58
CA SER A 452 -8.84 -4.42 -5.46
C SER A 452 -8.01 -3.39 -6.24
N VAL A 453 -8.67 -2.57 -7.06
CA VAL A 453 -8.00 -1.54 -7.86
C VAL A 453 -8.14 -0.19 -7.16
N LEU A 454 -7.00 0.44 -6.86
CA LEU A 454 -6.92 1.85 -6.46
C LEU A 454 -6.30 2.63 -7.62
N ALA A 455 -7.08 3.51 -8.24
CA ALA A 455 -6.62 4.30 -9.36
C ALA A 455 -6.59 5.80 -9.02
N ALA A 456 -5.58 6.51 -9.51
CA ALA A 456 -5.56 7.96 -9.54
C ALA A 456 -5.57 8.45 -10.99
N ALA A 457 -6.42 9.44 -11.28
CA ALA A 457 -6.53 10.09 -12.58
C ALA A 457 -6.46 11.61 -12.42
N ASN A 458 -5.96 12.25 -13.47
CA ASN A 458 -6.01 13.70 -13.62
C ASN A 458 -7.09 14.07 -14.64
N PRO A 459 -7.78 15.22 -14.48
CA PRO A 459 -8.75 15.70 -15.45
C PRO A 459 -8.05 16.01 -16.78
N VAL A 460 -8.79 15.92 -17.89
CA VAL A 460 -8.22 16.04 -19.24
C VAL A 460 -7.52 17.38 -19.51
N TYR A 461 -8.00 18.46 -18.89
CA TYR A 461 -7.42 19.81 -19.00
C TYR A 461 -6.43 20.15 -17.89
N GLY A 462 -5.99 19.17 -17.09
CA GLY A 462 -5.08 19.35 -15.96
C GLY A 462 -5.74 19.99 -14.73
N ARG A 463 -6.73 20.87 -14.91
CA ARG A 463 -7.62 21.35 -13.84
C ARG A 463 -9.05 20.90 -14.07
N TYR A 464 -9.75 20.65 -12.98
CA TYR A 464 -11.16 20.28 -13.00
C TYR A 464 -12.03 21.51 -13.17
N ASP A 465 -12.73 21.61 -14.31
CA ASP A 465 -13.67 22.71 -14.56
C ASP A 465 -15.02 22.40 -13.91
N GLN A 466 -15.38 23.15 -12.87
CA GLN A 466 -16.64 22.95 -12.14
C GLN A 466 -17.89 23.30 -12.97
N TYR A 467 -17.72 24.03 -14.07
CA TYR A 467 -18.82 24.44 -14.95
C TYR A 467 -19.16 23.39 -16.01
N LYS A 468 -18.27 22.41 -16.24
CA LYS A 468 -18.52 21.29 -17.13
C LYS A 468 -19.05 20.09 -16.37
N THR A 469 -19.76 19.23 -17.08
CA THR A 469 -20.23 17.98 -16.50
C THR A 469 -19.04 17.13 -16.06
N PRO A 470 -19.14 16.40 -14.94
CA PRO A 470 -18.09 15.49 -14.49
C PRO A 470 -17.65 14.49 -15.58
N MET A 471 -18.58 14.04 -16.42
CA MET A 471 -18.32 13.10 -17.52
C MET A 471 -17.30 13.64 -18.53
N GLU A 472 -17.49 14.88 -18.99
CA GLU A 472 -16.59 15.52 -19.96
C GLU A 472 -15.20 15.83 -19.37
N ASN A 473 -15.14 16.15 -18.07
CA ASN A 473 -13.88 16.44 -17.38
C ASN A 473 -12.96 15.23 -17.23
N ILE A 474 -13.54 14.02 -17.17
CA ILE A 474 -12.81 12.78 -16.90
C ILE A 474 -12.35 12.12 -18.21
N GLY A 475 -13.12 12.23 -19.29
CA GLY A 475 -12.77 11.66 -20.59
C GLY A 475 -12.71 10.12 -20.61
N LEU A 476 -13.42 9.45 -19.70
CA LEU A 476 -13.55 8.00 -19.63
C LEU A 476 -14.95 7.54 -20.07
N GLN A 477 -15.03 6.32 -20.60
CA GLN A 477 -16.32 5.72 -20.99
C GLN A 477 -17.15 5.33 -19.76
N ASP A 478 -18.48 5.50 -19.84
CA ASP A 478 -19.43 5.14 -18.77
C ASP A 478 -19.34 3.67 -18.33
N SER A 479 -18.98 2.78 -19.27
CA SER A 479 -18.82 1.35 -18.99
C SER A 479 -17.74 1.09 -17.94
N LEU A 480 -16.70 1.92 -17.89
CA LEU A 480 -15.58 1.82 -16.96
C LEU A 480 -15.89 2.54 -15.64
N LEU A 481 -16.52 3.71 -15.70
CA LEU A 481 -16.97 4.45 -14.50
C LEU A 481 -17.94 3.61 -13.65
N SER A 482 -18.84 2.88 -14.29
CA SER A 482 -19.75 1.95 -13.59
C SER A 482 -19.01 0.79 -12.88
N ARG A 483 -17.76 0.45 -13.25
CA ARG A 483 -17.00 -0.65 -12.62
C ARG A 483 -16.29 -0.23 -11.33
N PHE A 484 -16.03 1.06 -11.17
CA PHE A 484 -15.53 1.63 -9.93
C PHE A 484 -16.69 1.79 -8.95
N ASP A 485 -16.50 1.29 -7.74
CA ASP A 485 -17.52 1.30 -6.71
C ASP A 485 -17.62 2.71 -6.09
N LEU A 486 -16.47 3.37 -5.90
CA LEU A 486 -16.37 4.74 -5.37
C LEU A 486 -15.53 5.64 -6.30
N LEU A 487 -16.07 6.81 -6.60
CA LEU A 487 -15.42 7.88 -7.35
C LEU A 487 -15.27 9.10 -6.45
N PHE A 488 -14.03 9.51 -6.15
CA PHE A 488 -13.77 10.72 -5.39
C PHE A 488 -13.19 11.80 -6.29
N VAL A 489 -13.90 12.93 -6.38
CA VAL A 489 -13.38 14.15 -7.00
C VAL A 489 -12.78 15.03 -5.92
N VAL A 490 -11.46 15.04 -5.86
CA VAL A 490 -10.66 15.84 -4.94
C VAL A 490 -10.27 17.13 -5.65
N LEU A 491 -11.00 18.20 -5.35
CA LEU A 491 -10.76 19.51 -5.92
C LEU A 491 -9.82 20.30 -5.02
N ASP A 492 -8.90 21.04 -5.62
CA ASP A 492 -8.14 22.05 -4.90
C ASP A 492 -9.02 23.29 -4.68
N ARG A 493 -9.54 23.45 -3.47
CA ARG A 493 -10.33 24.62 -3.08
C ARG A 493 -9.41 25.59 -2.37
N MET A 494 -9.20 26.76 -2.98
CA MET A 494 -8.46 27.88 -2.39
C MET A 494 -9.22 28.43 -1.19
N ASP A 495 -8.93 27.89 -0.01
CA ASP A 495 -9.55 28.28 1.25
C ASP A 495 -8.44 28.60 2.26
N PRO A 496 -8.30 29.87 2.68
CA PRO A 496 -7.16 30.31 3.49
C PRO A 496 -7.05 29.60 4.85
N GLU A 497 -8.17 29.12 5.40
CA GLU A 497 -8.17 28.38 6.66
C GLU A 497 -7.54 26.99 6.49
N ARG A 498 -7.98 26.25 5.47
CA ARG A 498 -7.48 24.89 5.16
C ARG A 498 -6.01 24.93 4.77
N ASP A 499 -5.60 25.91 3.98
CA ASP A 499 -4.22 26.08 3.56
C ASP A 499 -3.30 26.37 4.75
N ARG A 500 -3.79 27.11 5.76
CA ARG A 500 -3.04 27.37 6.99
C ARG A 500 -2.85 26.10 7.82
N GLU A 501 -3.88 25.26 7.92
CA GLU A 501 -3.78 23.96 8.59
C GLU A 501 -2.83 22.99 7.87
N ILE A 502 -2.91 22.92 6.54
CA ILE A 502 -2.01 22.11 5.71
C ILE A 502 -0.57 22.61 5.87
N SER A 503 -0.36 23.93 5.80
CA SER A 503 0.97 24.54 5.93
C SER A 503 1.58 24.23 7.29
N ASP A 504 0.83 24.41 8.38
CA ASP A 504 1.30 24.10 9.72
C ASP A 504 1.61 22.60 9.86
N HIS A 505 0.76 21.73 9.32
CA HIS A 505 0.99 20.29 9.31
C HIS A 505 2.28 19.91 8.55
N VAL A 506 2.49 20.45 7.35
CA VAL A 506 3.69 20.22 6.54
C VAL A 506 4.94 20.77 7.23
N LEU A 507 4.87 21.96 7.81
CA LEU A 507 5.98 22.55 8.58
C LEU A 507 6.34 21.71 9.80
N ARG A 508 5.36 21.17 10.52
CA ARG A 508 5.61 20.22 11.63
C ARG A 508 6.33 18.97 11.15
N MET A 509 5.90 18.39 10.02
CA MET A 509 6.54 17.22 9.44
C MET A 509 7.99 17.51 9.01
N HIS A 510 8.27 18.71 8.48
CA HIS A 510 9.63 19.12 8.12
C HIS A 510 10.51 19.45 9.34
N ARG A 511 9.92 19.95 10.43
CA ARG A 511 10.61 20.22 11.69
C ARG A 511 10.86 18.95 12.49
N TYR A 512 10.01 17.93 12.32
CA TYR A 512 10.15 16.66 12.98
C TYR A 512 11.33 15.89 12.40
N ARG A 513 12.37 15.75 13.20
CA ARG A 513 13.55 14.97 12.86
C ARG A 513 13.87 14.06 14.03
N ALA A 514 14.10 12.78 13.74
CA ALA A 514 14.46 11.83 14.78
C ALA A 514 15.77 12.29 15.45
N PRO A 515 15.84 12.33 16.79
CA PRO A 515 17.08 12.69 17.48
C PRO A 515 18.16 11.65 17.18
N GLY A 516 19.19 12.02 16.39
CA GLY A 516 20.34 11.17 16.07
C GLY A 516 20.77 11.10 14.59
N GLU A 517 20.00 11.65 13.64
CA GLU A 517 20.36 11.62 12.21
C GLU A 517 21.32 12.76 11.81
N ARG A 518 22.32 12.43 10.96
CA ARG A 518 23.25 13.41 10.35
C ARG A 518 22.56 14.22 9.24
N ASP A 519 22.96 15.48 9.07
CA ASP A 519 22.49 16.37 7.99
C ASP A 519 22.78 15.81 6.60
N GLY A 520 21.73 15.74 5.76
CA GLY A 520 21.83 15.39 4.33
C GLY A 520 21.46 13.95 3.94
N HIS A 521 21.10 13.06 4.88
CA HIS A 521 20.57 11.74 4.52
C HIS A 521 19.09 11.85 4.12
N ALA A 522 18.71 11.30 2.96
CA ALA A 522 17.30 11.26 2.56
C ALA A 522 16.51 10.46 3.61
N MET A 523 15.42 11.03 4.14
CA MET A 523 14.48 10.27 4.96
C MET A 523 13.88 9.18 4.07
N PRO A 524 14.06 7.88 4.38
CA PRO A 524 13.28 6.85 3.72
C PRO A 524 11.82 7.10 4.12
N LEU A 525 10.98 7.42 3.12
CA LEU A 525 9.56 7.65 3.31
C LEU A 525 8.90 6.33 3.77
N GLY A 526 8.85 6.08 5.08
CA GLY A 526 8.20 4.89 5.66
C GLY A 526 8.57 3.57 4.99
N GLY A 527 9.84 3.45 4.56
CA GLY A 527 10.34 2.31 3.80
C GLY A 527 11.05 1.36 4.74
N ALA A 528 10.34 0.29 5.10
CA ALA A 528 10.80 -0.84 5.88
C ALA A 528 11.35 -0.46 7.27
N VAL A 529 10.63 -0.90 8.31
CA VAL A 529 11.35 -1.55 9.41
C VAL A 529 12.36 -2.45 8.71
N ASP A 530 13.65 -2.15 8.82
CA ASP A 530 14.67 -3.19 8.75
C ASP A 530 14.19 -4.20 9.79
N VAL A 531 13.33 -5.14 9.37
CA VAL A 531 13.09 -6.34 10.13
C VAL A 531 14.45 -6.98 10.01
N PRO A 532 15.31 -6.96 11.05
CA PRO A 532 16.52 -7.75 10.97
C PRO A 532 16.06 -9.14 10.53
N ALA A 533 16.59 -9.59 9.39
CA ALA A 533 16.12 -10.77 8.66
C ALA A 533 16.39 -12.10 9.39
N THR A 534 16.66 -11.99 10.68
CA THR A 534 17.04 -13.06 11.56
C THR A 534 16.27 -12.87 12.84
N ASP A 535 15.57 -13.92 13.28
CA ASP A 535 15.06 -14.05 14.64
C ASP A 535 16.27 -14.13 15.59
N ASP A 536 16.92 -12.99 15.86
CA ASP A 536 17.87 -12.88 16.95
C ASP A 536 17.07 -13.16 18.24
N PRO A 537 17.37 -14.22 19.02
CA PRO A 537 16.65 -14.49 20.26
C PRO A 537 16.81 -13.36 21.29
N ASP A 538 17.83 -12.52 21.17
CA ASP A 538 18.02 -11.32 21.99
C ASP A 538 17.18 -10.12 21.49
N PHE A 539 16.94 -9.99 20.18
CA PHE A 539 15.92 -9.05 19.66
C PHE A 539 14.50 -9.56 19.92
N ALA A 540 14.25 -10.87 19.91
CA ALA A 540 12.96 -11.44 20.31
C ALA A 540 12.66 -11.19 21.80
N ARG A 541 13.71 -11.05 22.64
CA ARG A 541 13.59 -10.60 24.03
C ARG A 541 13.32 -9.08 24.13
N GLU A 542 13.87 -8.26 23.22
CA GLU A 542 13.55 -6.83 23.13
C GLU A 542 12.20 -6.52 22.42
N ASP A 543 11.71 -7.38 21.54
CA ASP A 543 10.34 -7.41 21.00
C ASP A 543 9.30 -7.78 22.08
N GLY A 544 9.79 -8.21 23.25
CA GLY A 544 9.08 -8.11 24.53
C GLY A 544 8.68 -6.68 24.92
N ARG A 545 9.15 -5.63 24.20
CA ARG A 545 8.45 -4.33 24.17
C ARG A 545 7.13 -4.51 23.42
N ARG A 546 6.17 -5.07 24.15
CA ARG A 546 4.71 -4.98 23.98
C ARG A 546 4.37 -4.05 22.81
N VAL A 547 3.95 -4.61 21.67
CA VAL A 547 3.42 -3.82 20.54
C VAL A 547 2.54 -2.70 21.10
N GLN A 548 3.02 -1.46 20.98
CA GLN A 548 2.34 -0.30 21.52
C GLN A 548 1.14 -0.04 20.60
N VAL A 549 -0.06 -0.12 21.17
CA VAL A 549 -1.31 0.04 20.42
C VAL A 549 -1.40 1.46 19.83
N TYR A 550 -0.85 2.43 20.55
CA TYR A 550 -0.78 3.82 20.15
C TYR A 550 0.66 4.23 19.89
N GLU A 551 0.87 5.11 18.91
CA GLU A 551 2.16 5.77 18.76
C GLU A 551 2.46 6.61 20.01
N LYS A 552 3.74 6.75 20.35
CA LYS A 552 4.13 7.69 21.38
C LYS A 552 3.76 9.08 20.89
N HIS A 553 2.96 9.77 21.70
CA HIS A 553 2.55 11.14 21.39
C HIS A 553 3.78 12.04 21.53
N ASP A 554 4.28 12.52 20.39
CA ASP A 554 5.31 13.56 20.33
C ASP A 554 4.66 14.95 20.19
N ASP A 555 4.93 15.82 21.16
CA ASP A 555 4.37 17.18 21.23
C ASP A 555 4.75 18.05 20.00
N LEU A 556 5.89 17.76 19.36
CA LEU A 556 6.34 18.44 18.13
C LEU A 556 5.58 18.01 16.87
N LEU A 557 5.11 16.76 16.82
CA LEU A 557 4.43 16.20 15.65
C LEU A 557 2.91 16.42 15.74
N HIS A 558 2.33 16.18 16.92
CA HIS A 558 0.88 16.24 17.13
C HIS A 558 0.40 17.62 17.59
N GLY A 559 1.30 18.49 18.06
CA GLY A 559 1.00 19.84 18.51
C GLY A 559 0.29 19.91 19.87
N PRO A 560 0.23 21.10 20.49
CA PRO A 560 -0.22 21.27 21.88
C PRO A 560 -1.74 21.06 22.08
N GLY A 561 -2.55 21.15 21.01
CA GLY A 561 -4.01 21.03 21.08
C GLY A 561 -4.56 19.60 20.99
N ARG A 562 -3.77 18.61 20.56
CA ARG A 562 -4.24 17.24 20.23
C ARG A 562 -3.87 16.18 21.27
N ARG A 563 -3.69 16.57 22.53
CA ARG A 563 -3.30 15.65 23.63
C ARG A 563 -4.28 14.48 23.88
N ARG A 564 -5.51 14.57 23.35
CA ARG A 564 -6.54 13.51 23.42
C ARG A 564 -6.55 12.56 22.23
N GLU A 565 -5.91 12.90 21.12
CA GLU A 565 -5.98 12.11 19.89
C GLU A 565 -4.83 11.10 19.85
N LYS A 566 -5.16 9.82 20.06
CA LYS A 566 -4.16 8.75 20.02
C LYS A 566 -4.16 8.13 18.62
N THR A 567 -3.08 8.32 17.85
CA THR A 567 -2.88 7.61 16.58
C THR A 567 -2.51 6.16 16.82
N VAL A 568 -3.04 5.27 16.00
CA VAL A 568 -2.74 3.84 16.05
C VAL A 568 -1.42 3.58 15.31
N SER A 569 -0.52 2.79 15.89
CA SER A 569 0.74 2.44 15.21
C SER A 569 0.49 1.66 13.91
N ALA A 570 1.22 1.98 12.84
CA ALA A 570 1.13 1.31 11.54
C ALA A 570 1.34 -0.23 11.63
N ALA A 571 2.24 -0.69 12.51
CA ALA A 571 2.49 -2.11 12.72
C ALA A 571 1.28 -2.81 13.38
N PHE A 572 0.65 -2.15 14.36
CA PHE A 572 -0.58 -2.65 14.97
C PHE A 572 -1.74 -2.63 13.97
N MET A 573 -1.84 -1.58 13.15
CA MET A 573 -2.85 -1.48 12.09
C MET A 573 -2.75 -2.62 11.08
N ARG A 574 -1.53 -2.97 10.62
CA ARG A 574 -1.33 -4.10 9.70
C ARG A 574 -1.81 -5.41 10.31
N LYS A 575 -1.45 -5.69 11.58
CA LYS A 575 -1.94 -6.84 12.34
C LYS A 575 -3.47 -6.82 12.49
N TYR A 576 -4.04 -5.65 12.78
CA TYR A 576 -5.48 -5.48 12.95
C TYR A 576 -6.26 -5.74 11.65
N ILE A 577 -5.83 -5.15 10.53
CA ILE A 577 -6.42 -5.37 9.20
C ILE A 577 -6.38 -6.86 8.84
N HIS A 578 -5.26 -7.54 9.12
CA HIS A 578 -5.14 -8.97 8.86
C HIS A 578 -6.19 -9.80 9.63
N VAL A 579 -6.38 -9.54 10.92
CA VAL A 579 -7.41 -10.23 11.73
C VAL A 579 -8.82 -9.87 11.25
N ALA A 580 -9.06 -8.59 10.95
CA ALA A 580 -10.36 -8.11 10.50
C ALA A 580 -10.78 -8.71 9.14
N LYS A 581 -9.82 -8.95 8.22
CA LYS A 581 -10.08 -9.63 6.93
C LYS A 581 -10.68 -11.04 7.08
N ILE A 582 -10.34 -11.75 8.15
CA ILE A 582 -10.80 -13.13 8.40
C ILE A 582 -12.28 -13.15 8.80
N VAL A 583 -12.77 -12.07 9.43
CA VAL A 583 -14.17 -11.96 9.87
C VAL A 583 -15.09 -11.85 8.66
N LYS A 584 -16.13 -12.69 8.63
CA LYS A 584 -17.15 -12.69 7.56
C LYS A 584 -18.50 -12.28 8.16
N PRO A 585 -18.84 -10.97 8.15
CA PRO A 585 -20.12 -10.53 8.68
C PRO A 585 -21.29 -10.94 7.78
N VAL A 586 -22.43 -11.24 8.41
CA VAL A 586 -23.69 -11.55 7.74
C VAL A 586 -24.61 -10.33 7.80
N LEU A 587 -25.30 -10.05 6.69
CA LEU A 587 -26.26 -8.95 6.60
C LEU A 587 -27.51 -9.25 7.44
N THR A 588 -27.94 -8.29 8.25
CA THR A 588 -29.20 -8.39 9.01
C THR A 588 -30.38 -7.94 8.14
N PRO A 589 -31.61 -8.44 8.40
CA PRO A 589 -32.79 -8.03 7.63
C PRO A 589 -33.10 -6.54 7.77
N GLU A 590 -32.85 -5.96 8.94
CA GLU A 590 -33.04 -4.52 9.19
C GLU A 590 -32.11 -3.66 8.32
N ALA A 591 -30.82 -3.99 8.29
CA ALA A 591 -29.87 -3.29 7.43
C ALA A 591 -30.18 -3.49 5.95
N ALA A 592 -30.65 -4.68 5.56
CA ALA A 592 -31.05 -4.97 4.18
C ALA A 592 -32.24 -4.11 3.73
N GLY A 593 -33.26 -3.94 4.58
CA GLY A 593 -34.40 -3.07 4.31
C GLY A 593 -33.95 -1.62 4.13
N TYR A 594 -33.14 -1.10 5.06
CA TYR A 594 -32.62 0.27 5.00
C TYR A 594 -31.78 0.53 3.73
N ILE A 595 -30.90 -0.40 3.36
CA ILE A 595 -30.09 -0.27 2.12
C ILE A 595 -30.98 -0.28 0.87
N ALA A 596 -32.05 -1.10 0.84
CA ALA A 596 -32.97 -1.15 -0.28
C ALA A 596 -33.77 0.15 -0.43
N ASP A 597 -34.24 0.71 0.68
CA ASP A 597 -34.96 1.99 0.70
C ASP A 597 -34.08 3.15 0.25
N GLU A 598 -32.85 3.25 0.78
CA GLU A 598 -31.89 4.29 0.38
C GLU A 598 -31.42 4.12 -1.07
N TYR A 599 -31.22 2.89 -1.56
CA TYR A 599 -30.95 2.65 -2.97
C TYR A 599 -32.11 3.10 -3.87
N SER A 600 -33.36 2.79 -3.48
CA SER A 600 -34.55 3.25 -4.18
C SER A 600 -34.65 4.78 -4.17
N ARG A 601 -34.29 5.43 -3.06
CA ARG A 601 -34.27 6.90 -2.94
C ARG A 601 -33.19 7.54 -3.82
N LEU A 602 -31.98 6.99 -3.84
CA LEU A 602 -30.88 7.43 -4.71
C LEU A 602 -31.27 7.35 -6.19
N ARG A 603 -32.05 6.33 -6.56
CA ARG A 603 -32.58 6.15 -7.92
C ARG A 603 -33.85 6.95 -8.18
N GLY A 604 -34.65 7.26 -7.16
CA GLY A 604 -35.84 8.10 -7.27
C GLY A 604 -35.51 9.59 -7.46
N GLN A 605 -34.37 10.03 -6.90
CA GLN A 605 -33.77 11.34 -7.16
C GLN A 605 -33.18 11.47 -8.58
N ASP A 606 -33.33 10.46 -9.46
CA ASP A 606 -32.96 10.55 -10.88
C ASP A 606 -33.85 11.48 -11.73
N SER A 607 -34.93 12.05 -11.17
CA SER A 607 -35.77 13.01 -11.91
C SER A 607 -35.03 14.34 -12.18
N PRO A 608 -35.22 14.96 -13.37
CA PRO A 608 -34.40 16.05 -13.89
C PRO A 608 -34.62 17.44 -13.24
N SER A 609 -35.08 17.50 -11.98
CA SER A 609 -35.51 18.76 -11.34
C SER A 609 -34.47 19.41 -10.41
N ASP A 610 -33.32 18.78 -10.15
CA ASP A 610 -32.24 19.36 -9.33
C ASP A 610 -30.95 19.53 -10.14
N ASP A 611 -30.39 20.75 -10.15
CA ASP A 611 -29.14 21.19 -10.81
C ASP A 611 -27.84 20.49 -10.32
N VAL A 612 -27.96 19.26 -9.80
CA VAL A 612 -26.84 18.46 -9.29
C VAL A 612 -26.40 17.51 -10.40
N ALA A 613 -25.47 17.96 -11.27
CA ALA A 613 -24.88 17.06 -12.25
C ALA A 613 -24.11 15.94 -11.53
N ARG A 614 -24.49 14.70 -11.80
CA ARG A 614 -23.94 13.53 -11.11
C ARG A 614 -22.64 13.05 -11.74
N THR A 615 -21.81 12.45 -10.89
CA THR A 615 -20.48 11.97 -11.25
C THR A 615 -20.48 10.56 -11.85
N SER A 616 -21.51 9.75 -11.58
CA SER A 616 -21.65 8.37 -12.09
C SER A 616 -23.12 7.95 -12.19
N PRO A 617 -23.51 7.13 -13.19
CA PRO A 617 -24.87 6.59 -13.30
C PRO A 617 -25.19 5.60 -12.18
N VAL A 618 -26.38 5.74 -11.56
CA VAL A 618 -26.86 4.81 -10.53
C VAL A 618 -27.36 3.52 -11.19
N THR A 619 -26.61 2.44 -11.02
CA THR A 619 -26.95 1.10 -11.56
C THR A 619 -27.24 0.11 -10.43
N ALA A 620 -27.71 -1.10 -10.76
CA ALA A 620 -27.87 -2.17 -9.75
C ALA A 620 -26.55 -2.53 -9.04
N ARG A 621 -25.39 -2.20 -9.62
CA ARG A 621 -24.09 -2.42 -9.00
C ARG A 621 -23.85 -1.54 -7.77
N THR A 622 -24.47 -0.36 -7.69
CA THR A 622 -24.31 0.50 -6.51
C THR A 622 -24.93 -0.14 -5.26
N LEU A 623 -25.98 -0.95 -5.43
CA LEU A 623 -26.54 -1.77 -4.34
C LEU A 623 -25.52 -2.80 -3.84
N GLU A 624 -24.80 -3.46 -4.75
CA GLU A 624 -23.71 -4.37 -4.36
C GLU A 624 -22.58 -3.62 -3.64
N THR A 625 -22.24 -2.41 -4.09
CA THR A 625 -21.26 -1.54 -3.45
C THR A 625 -21.65 -1.19 -2.03
N LEU A 626 -22.92 -0.81 -1.79
CA LEU A 626 -23.43 -0.54 -0.44
C LEU A 626 -23.26 -1.76 0.47
N ILE A 627 -23.62 -2.95 -0.02
CA ILE A 627 -23.44 -4.20 0.72
C ILE A 627 -21.96 -4.45 1.03
N ARG A 628 -21.04 -4.23 0.07
CA ARG A 628 -19.59 -4.39 0.28
C ARG A 628 -19.05 -3.41 1.30
N LEU A 629 -19.45 -2.14 1.24
CA LEU A 629 -19.01 -1.09 2.16
C LEU A 629 -19.52 -1.34 3.58
N SER A 630 -20.80 -1.69 3.74
CA SER A 630 -21.36 -2.03 5.06
C SER A 630 -20.69 -3.28 5.64
N ALA A 631 -20.41 -4.29 4.82
CA ALA A 631 -19.66 -5.47 5.26
C ALA A 631 -18.22 -5.11 5.67
N ALA A 632 -17.53 -4.25 4.91
CA ALA A 632 -16.18 -3.79 5.25
C ALA A 632 -16.18 -2.97 6.56
N HIS A 633 -17.18 -2.12 6.76
CA HIS A 633 -17.33 -1.35 8.01
C HIS A 633 -17.58 -2.28 9.21
N ALA A 634 -18.45 -3.29 9.07
CA ALA A 634 -18.67 -4.29 10.11
C ALA A 634 -17.41 -5.11 10.43
N LYS A 635 -16.58 -5.42 9.42
CA LYS A 635 -15.25 -6.03 9.61
C LYS A 635 -14.30 -5.14 10.40
N ALA A 636 -14.31 -3.83 10.15
CA ALA A 636 -13.49 -2.87 10.90
C ALA A 636 -13.80 -2.91 12.40
N ARG A 637 -15.03 -3.22 12.78
CA ARG A 637 -15.49 -3.38 14.17
C ARG A 637 -15.35 -4.81 14.71
N MET A 638 -14.91 -5.77 13.89
CA MET A 638 -14.89 -7.20 14.18
C MET A 638 -16.27 -7.76 14.57
N SER A 639 -17.35 -7.16 14.05
CA SER A 639 -18.71 -7.67 14.24
C SER A 639 -18.98 -8.83 13.28
N LYS A 640 -19.74 -9.83 13.74
CA LYS A 640 -20.22 -10.93 12.89
C LYS A 640 -21.53 -10.58 12.15
N THR A 641 -22.16 -9.48 12.52
CA THR A 641 -23.43 -9.01 11.94
C THR A 641 -23.27 -7.57 11.49
N VAL A 642 -23.82 -7.26 10.33
CA VAL A 642 -23.92 -5.88 9.82
C VAL A 642 -25.14 -5.23 10.47
N GLU A 643 -24.92 -4.14 11.21
CA GLU A 643 -25.98 -3.40 11.90
C GLU A 643 -26.40 -2.16 11.08
N LEU A 644 -27.53 -1.54 11.46
CA LEU A 644 -28.06 -0.36 10.75
C LEU A 644 -27.06 0.81 10.69
N ARG A 645 -26.30 1.05 11.77
CA ARG A 645 -25.23 2.07 11.77
C ARG A 645 -24.14 1.83 10.72
N ASP A 646 -23.85 0.57 10.38
CA ASP A 646 -22.85 0.23 9.37
C ASP A 646 -23.40 0.50 7.96
N ALA A 647 -24.72 0.40 7.78
CA ALA A 647 -25.41 0.78 6.56
C ALA A 647 -25.47 2.29 6.40
N GLU A 648 -25.80 3.04 7.45
CA GLU A 648 -25.84 4.50 7.46
C GLU A 648 -24.48 5.13 7.08
N SER A 649 -23.40 4.72 7.74
CA SER A 649 -22.05 5.22 7.40
C SER A 649 -21.61 4.85 5.97
N ALA A 650 -22.05 3.72 5.43
CA ALA A 650 -21.78 3.34 4.05
C ALA A 650 -22.57 4.21 3.05
N VAL A 651 -23.83 4.51 3.36
CA VAL A 651 -24.68 5.40 2.55
C VAL A 651 -24.12 6.82 2.55
N GLU A 652 -23.70 7.36 3.69
CA GLU A 652 -23.05 8.69 3.78
C GLU A 652 -21.82 8.77 2.86
N LEU A 653 -20.98 7.72 2.86
CA LEU A 653 -19.79 7.65 2.03
C LEU A 653 -20.14 7.64 0.54
N VAL A 654 -21.19 6.92 0.16
CA VAL A 654 -21.70 6.86 -1.23
C VAL A 654 -22.32 8.21 -1.62
N GLN A 655 -23.18 8.80 -0.79
CA GLN A 655 -23.78 10.10 -1.06
C GLN A 655 -22.71 11.18 -1.28
N TYR A 656 -21.66 11.19 -0.44
CA TYR A 656 -20.53 12.11 -0.61
C TYR A 656 -19.76 11.89 -1.93
N ALA A 657 -19.64 10.64 -2.40
CA ALA A 657 -18.96 10.31 -3.65
C ALA A 657 -19.79 10.68 -4.91
N TYR A 658 -21.10 10.48 -4.87
CA TYR A 658 -21.99 10.66 -6.04
C TYR A 658 -22.50 12.08 -6.21
N PHE A 659 -22.83 12.78 -5.12
CA PHE A 659 -23.45 14.11 -5.19
C PHE A 659 -22.38 15.20 -5.13
N LYS A 660 -22.05 15.75 -6.30
CA LYS A 660 -21.30 17.01 -6.40
C LYS A 660 -22.22 18.09 -6.97
N LYS A 661 -22.41 19.19 -6.23
CA LYS A 661 -23.12 20.36 -6.75
C LYS A 661 -22.28 21.01 -7.86
N VAL A 662 -22.83 21.14 -9.06
CA VAL A 662 -22.29 21.99 -10.13
C VAL A 662 -22.63 23.42 -9.78
N LEU A 663 -21.66 24.33 -9.94
CA LEU A 663 -21.90 25.76 -9.81
C LEU A 663 -22.26 26.29 -11.20
N GLU A 664 -23.36 27.04 -11.34
CA GLU A 664 -23.66 27.73 -12.59
C GLU A 664 -22.78 28.98 -12.74
N LYS A 665 -22.39 29.32 -13.98
CA LYS A 665 -21.88 30.67 -14.28
C LYS A 665 -23.06 31.63 -14.25
N GLU A 666 -22.97 32.69 -13.46
CA GLU A 666 -23.83 33.85 -13.64
C GLU A 666 -23.67 34.34 -15.09
N LYS A 667 -24.76 34.29 -15.86
CA LYS A 667 -24.79 34.86 -17.20
C LYS A 667 -24.55 36.36 -17.07
N LYS A 668 -23.33 36.83 -17.34
CA LYS A 668 -23.08 38.24 -17.65
C LYS A 668 -24.07 38.62 -18.75
N ARG A 669 -25.01 39.50 -18.42
CA ARG A 669 -25.99 40.08 -19.36
C ARG A 669 -25.23 40.54 -20.60
N LYS A 670 -25.50 39.89 -21.75
CA LYS A 670 -25.04 40.35 -23.06
C LYS A 670 -25.60 41.76 -23.28
N LYS A 671 -24.71 42.75 -23.39
CA LYS A 671 -25.04 44.02 -24.06
C LYS A 671 -25.28 43.70 -25.54
N ASN A 672 -26.36 44.23 -26.11
CA ASN A 672 -26.78 44.02 -27.49
C ASN A 672 -25.64 44.30 -28.50
N PRO A 673 -25.53 43.53 -29.60
CA PRO A 673 -24.64 43.84 -30.71
C PRO A 673 -25.44 44.47 -31.86
N GLU A 674 -25.34 45.80 -32.04
CA GLU A 674 -25.60 46.46 -33.32
C GLU A 674 -24.67 47.69 -33.40
N GLY A 675 -23.83 47.74 -34.46
CA GLY A 675 -23.15 48.96 -34.90
C GLY A 675 -21.61 48.89 -34.95
N ASP A 676 -21.12 48.53 -36.13
CA ASP A 676 -19.88 48.93 -36.80
C ASP A 676 -18.49 48.44 -36.32
N GLU A 677 -17.82 47.84 -37.32
CA GLU A 677 -16.43 47.44 -37.39
C GLU A 677 -15.53 48.67 -37.64
N GLU A 678 -14.24 48.51 -37.33
CA GLU A 678 -13.11 49.44 -37.56
C GLU A 678 -12.84 50.46 -36.44
N GLU A 679 -11.90 50.15 -35.54
CA GLU A 679 -10.61 50.88 -35.41
C GLU A 679 -9.78 50.37 -34.21
N GLU A 680 -8.57 49.91 -34.57
CA GLU A 680 -7.29 50.09 -33.87
C GLU A 680 -6.85 49.16 -32.72
N GLU A 681 -6.00 48.22 -33.13
CA GLU A 681 -4.84 47.71 -32.39
C GLU A 681 -3.92 48.87 -31.97
N GLU A 682 -3.88 49.24 -30.69
CA GLU A 682 -2.75 49.95 -30.08
C GLU A 682 -2.95 50.01 -28.56
N GLU A 683 -2.42 49.03 -27.81
CA GLU A 683 -2.05 49.16 -26.38
C GLU A 683 -1.31 47.90 -25.88
N GLU A 684 -0.25 47.47 -26.57
CA GLU A 684 0.73 46.50 -26.06
C GLU A 684 2.18 46.92 -26.38
N GLU A 685 2.56 48.18 -26.11
CA GLU A 685 3.98 48.58 -26.08
C GLU A 685 4.26 49.64 -25.00
N GLU A 686 4.07 49.32 -23.70
CA GLU A 686 4.68 50.15 -22.65
C GLU A 686 4.80 49.42 -21.29
N ARG A 687 5.57 48.33 -21.23
CA ARG A 687 6.11 47.82 -19.94
C ARG A 687 7.28 46.85 -20.06
N SER A 688 8.34 47.25 -20.78
CA SER A 688 9.66 46.64 -20.58
C SER A 688 10.80 47.57 -20.98
N ARG A 689 11.78 47.74 -20.07
CA ARG A 689 12.99 48.60 -20.06
C ARG A 689 12.77 49.84 -19.18
N GLU A 690 13.52 50.12 -18.12
CA GLU A 690 14.97 50.04 -17.93
C GLU A 690 15.38 49.76 -16.46
N ARG A 691 16.57 49.18 -16.28
CA ARG A 691 17.44 49.30 -15.09
C ARG A 691 18.66 50.15 -15.49
N PRO A 692 19.36 50.76 -14.52
CA PRO A 692 20.82 50.57 -14.51
C PRO A 692 21.44 50.33 -13.13
N GLU A 693 22.64 49.74 -13.15
CA GLU A 693 23.46 49.34 -12.00
C GLU A 693 24.81 50.11 -11.93
N SER A 694 25.23 50.42 -10.70
CA SER A 694 26.61 50.44 -10.15
C SER A 694 27.63 51.56 -10.48
N GLY A 695 28.34 52.03 -9.42
CA GLY A 695 29.51 52.93 -9.54
C GLY A 695 30.16 53.37 -8.20
N ARG A 696 31.11 52.57 -7.71
CA ARG A 696 32.05 52.70 -6.54
C ARG A 696 32.67 54.09 -6.22
N LYS A 697 33.02 54.34 -4.93
CA LYS A 697 34.42 54.38 -4.39
C LYS A 697 34.59 54.82 -2.90
N ARG A 698 35.40 54.00 -2.16
CA ARG A 698 36.51 54.34 -1.20
C ARG A 698 36.20 54.96 0.20
N ARG A 699 36.86 54.66 1.35
CA ARG A 699 38.04 53.83 1.74
C ARG A 699 38.32 53.92 3.28
N LYS A 700 38.65 52.76 3.91
CA LYS A 700 39.61 52.47 5.04
C LYS A 700 39.41 52.86 6.55
N THR A 701 39.36 51.79 7.36
CA THR A 701 40.21 51.34 8.52
C THR A 701 40.22 51.97 9.93
N ARG A 702 40.14 51.04 10.93
CA ARG A 702 40.78 50.96 12.28
C ARG A 702 40.21 51.89 13.37
N SER A 703 40.08 51.54 14.66
CA SER A 703 40.40 50.37 15.51
C SER A 703 39.97 50.67 16.97
N ALA A 704 39.73 49.62 17.78
CA ALA A 704 39.76 49.56 19.27
C ALA A 704 38.65 50.32 20.04
N GLU A 705 38.12 49.92 21.20
CA GLU A 705 38.27 48.77 22.11
C GLU A 705 37.08 48.80 23.11
N ALA A 706 36.78 47.65 23.71
CA ALA A 706 36.21 47.44 25.05
C ALA A 706 34.72 47.72 25.40
N ARG A 707 34.01 46.59 25.56
CA ARG A 707 33.15 46.15 26.67
C ARG A 707 31.86 46.88 27.07
N GLU A 708 30.81 46.05 27.02
CA GLU A 708 29.64 45.93 27.91
C GLU A 708 28.64 47.08 28.03
N GLY A 709 27.37 46.72 27.82
CA GLY A 709 26.21 47.53 28.14
C GLY A 709 25.26 47.62 26.96
N GLY A 710 24.09 46.99 27.09
CA GLY A 710 23.07 47.00 26.05
C GLY A 710 22.51 48.40 25.77
N SER A 711 21.88 48.54 24.61
CA SER A 711 20.52 49.09 24.45
C SER A 711 20.31 49.49 22.99
N TYR A 712 19.08 49.25 22.53
CA TYR A 712 18.29 50.10 21.63
C TYR A 712 18.38 49.94 20.11
N ASP A 713 17.20 49.70 19.55
CA ASP A 713 16.80 49.69 18.15
C ASP A 713 16.33 51.12 17.73
N PRO A 714 17.03 51.81 16.81
CA PRO A 714 16.76 53.23 16.47
C PRO A 714 15.55 53.53 15.56
N TYR A 715 14.40 52.86 15.74
CA TYR A 715 13.13 53.27 15.10
C TYR A 715 11.91 53.27 16.04
N ASP A 716 12.15 53.33 17.35
CA ASP A 716 11.11 53.67 18.33
C ASP A 716 11.31 55.10 18.85
N PHE A 717 10.56 56.03 18.25
CA PHE A 717 10.29 57.38 18.73
C PHE A 717 8.76 57.50 18.69
N SER A 718 8.02 57.84 19.75
CA SER A 718 8.37 58.48 21.01
C SER A 718 7.07 58.56 21.84
N ASP A 719 7.10 58.27 23.14
CA ASP A 719 6.11 58.81 24.06
C ASP A 719 6.77 59.31 25.38
N THR A 720 6.71 60.64 25.54
CA THR A 720 6.41 61.39 26.78
C THR A 720 7.41 61.49 27.96
N GLU A 721 7.77 62.73 28.29
CA GLU A 721 7.73 63.30 29.66
C GLU A 721 6.82 64.55 29.55
N GLY A 722 5.69 64.69 30.26
CA GLY A 722 5.55 64.87 31.72
C GLY A 722 5.63 66.38 32.02
N GLU A 723 4.58 67.11 32.41
CA GLU A 723 3.91 67.07 33.71
C GLU A 723 2.51 67.75 33.69
N MET A 724 1.69 67.37 34.67
CA MET A 724 0.27 67.70 34.95
C MET A 724 0.09 69.08 35.66
N PRO A 725 -1.06 69.43 36.31
CA PRO A 725 -2.50 69.03 36.17
C PRO A 725 -3.47 70.26 36.14
N GLN A 726 -4.77 70.06 35.87
CA GLN A 726 -5.89 70.56 36.72
C GLN A 726 -7.30 70.25 36.19
N VAL A 727 -8.22 70.07 37.16
CA VAL A 727 -9.65 69.78 37.04
C VAL A 727 -10.46 71.06 37.28
N HIS A 728 -11.45 71.37 36.41
CA HIS A 728 -12.87 71.65 36.69
C HIS A 728 -13.55 72.41 35.53
N THR A 729 -14.58 71.79 34.94
CA THR A 729 -15.96 72.25 34.56
C THR A 729 -16.27 73.75 34.42
N PRO A 730 -17.37 74.20 33.74
CA PRO A 730 -18.30 73.57 32.77
C PRO A 730 -18.61 74.47 31.54
N LYS A 731 -19.29 73.96 30.50
CA LYS A 731 -20.20 74.78 29.66
C LYS A 731 -21.11 73.95 28.73
N ALA A 732 -22.40 74.30 28.77
CA ALA A 732 -23.40 74.17 27.71
C ALA A 732 -23.84 75.61 27.32
N PRO A 733 -24.88 75.89 26.50
CA PRO A 733 -25.60 75.07 25.49
C PRO A 733 -25.83 75.83 24.16
N GLU A 734 -26.39 75.19 23.12
CA GLU A 734 -27.23 75.79 22.06
C GLU A 734 -27.90 74.66 21.21
N PRO A 735 -29.05 74.88 20.54
CA PRO A 735 -30.38 74.55 21.08
C PRO A 735 -31.12 73.40 20.35
N GLU A 736 -32.15 72.86 21.02
CA GLU A 736 -33.05 71.78 20.58
C GLU A 736 -34.33 72.26 19.87
N GLU A 737 -34.84 71.48 18.91
CA GLU A 737 -36.20 70.89 18.80
C GLU A 737 -36.35 70.14 17.44
N PRO A 738 -37.26 69.16 17.24
CA PRO A 738 -37.63 68.03 18.10
C PRO A 738 -37.70 66.66 17.35
N GLY A 739 -37.35 65.58 18.06
CA GLY A 739 -37.83 64.18 17.93
C GLY A 739 -38.02 63.50 16.56
N GLU A 740 -37.13 62.57 16.21
CA GLU A 740 -37.40 61.49 15.25
C GLU A 740 -37.29 60.11 15.90
N ALA A 741 -38.24 59.24 15.54
CA ALA A 741 -38.59 57.98 16.18
C ALA A 741 -37.53 56.87 16.04
N GLU A 742 -37.49 55.98 17.03
CA GLU A 742 -36.74 54.72 17.03
C GLU A 742 -37.00 53.91 15.74
N LYS A 743 -35.95 53.64 14.96
CA LYS A 743 -36.00 52.65 13.86
C LYS A 743 -35.96 51.25 14.46
N THR A 744 -37.11 50.56 14.49
CA THR A 744 -37.21 49.14 14.86
C THR A 744 -36.72 48.25 13.70
N GLU A 745 -35.60 47.56 13.88
CA GLU A 745 -35.10 46.55 12.93
C GLU A 745 -35.86 45.21 13.09
N LEU A 746 -36.38 44.66 11.99
CA LEU A 746 -37.11 43.38 11.98
C LEU A 746 -36.20 42.18 11.63
N PRO A 747 -36.25 41.07 12.38
CA PRO A 747 -35.49 39.85 12.09
C PRO A 747 -35.99 39.10 10.84
N GLU A 748 -35.06 38.60 10.02
CA GLU A 748 -35.32 37.90 8.73
C GLU A 748 -36.38 36.77 8.74
N PRO A 749 -36.50 35.90 9.77
CA PRO A 749 -37.56 34.88 9.79
C PRO A 749 -38.96 35.48 9.88
N ARG A 750 -39.12 36.61 10.57
CA ARG A 750 -40.40 37.31 10.73
C ARG A 750 -40.83 38.02 9.44
N LEU A 751 -39.85 38.49 8.66
CA LEU A 751 -40.06 39.07 7.32
C LEU A 751 -40.47 38.01 6.28
N LYS A 752 -39.96 36.77 6.38
CA LYS A 752 -40.41 35.64 5.53
C LYS A 752 -41.87 35.26 5.83
N ALA A 753 -42.27 35.23 7.10
CA ALA A 753 -43.65 34.99 7.50
C ALA A 753 -44.59 36.09 6.96
N PHE A 754 -44.17 37.36 7.06
CA PHE A 754 -44.90 38.49 6.50
C PHE A 754 -45.06 38.39 4.96
N LYS A 755 -44.01 37.98 4.23
CA LYS A 755 -44.08 37.76 2.77
C LYS A 755 -45.09 36.67 2.37
N ALA A 756 -45.18 35.58 3.14
CA ALA A 756 -46.14 34.52 2.88
C ALA A 756 -47.59 34.98 3.12
N ALA A 757 -47.83 35.67 4.25
CA ALA A 757 -49.14 36.21 4.60
C ALA A 757 -49.61 37.31 3.61
N LEU A 758 -48.69 38.15 3.12
CA LEU A 758 -48.99 39.15 2.11
C LEU A 758 -49.44 38.49 0.79
N LEU A 759 -48.75 37.45 0.33
CA LEU A 759 -49.15 36.69 -0.87
C LEU A 759 -50.53 36.03 -0.73
N GLU A 760 -50.88 35.51 0.44
CA GLU A 760 -52.22 34.98 0.71
C GLU A 760 -53.29 36.08 0.74
N ALA A 761 -53.01 37.23 1.36
CA ALA A 761 -53.93 38.37 1.39
C ALA A 761 -54.23 38.91 -0.02
N PHE A 762 -53.22 38.98 -0.90
CA PHE A 762 -53.42 39.36 -2.31
C PHE A 762 -54.19 38.30 -3.11
N ARG A 763 -54.01 37.00 -2.81
CA ARG A 763 -54.80 35.91 -3.43
C ARG A 763 -56.27 35.96 -3.01
N GLU A 764 -56.56 36.24 -1.74
CA GLU A 764 -57.94 36.39 -1.24
C GLU A 764 -58.63 37.62 -1.82
N ALA A 765 -57.92 38.75 -1.93
CA ALA A 765 -58.50 40.01 -2.41
C ALA A 765 -58.73 40.06 -3.94
N ARG A 766 -58.11 39.15 -4.73
CA ARG A 766 -58.17 39.12 -6.21
C ARG A 766 -57.95 40.49 -6.87
N ALA A 767 -57.15 41.35 -6.25
CA ALA A 767 -56.87 42.70 -6.72
C ALA A 767 -55.36 42.92 -6.77
N GLN A 768 -54.88 43.69 -7.76
CA GLN A 768 -53.46 44.06 -7.88
C GLN A 768 -53.06 45.23 -6.94
N SER A 769 -54.03 45.81 -6.24
CA SER A 769 -53.83 46.88 -5.27
C SER A 769 -54.63 46.61 -3.99
N VAL A 770 -53.99 46.80 -2.84
CA VAL A 770 -54.63 46.63 -1.52
C VAL A 770 -54.23 47.80 -0.62
N ALA A 771 -55.21 48.39 0.07
CA ALA A 771 -54.93 49.45 1.05
C ALA A 771 -54.17 48.91 2.26
N VAL A 772 -53.19 49.66 2.78
CA VAL A 772 -52.34 49.26 3.92
C VAL A 772 -53.17 48.88 5.16
N ALA A 773 -54.30 49.56 5.40
CA ALA A 773 -55.20 49.24 6.51
C ALA A 773 -55.89 47.86 6.36
N SER A 774 -56.27 47.48 5.14
CA SER A 774 -56.86 46.17 4.83
C SER A 774 -55.81 45.06 4.88
N LEU A 775 -54.58 45.38 4.45
CA LEU A 775 -53.42 44.48 4.54
C LEU A 775 -53.06 44.20 6.01
N ALA A 776 -53.01 45.22 6.87
CA ALA A 776 -52.73 45.04 8.29
C ALA A 776 -53.79 44.18 8.99
N ALA A 777 -55.06 44.33 8.62
CA ALA A 777 -56.16 43.52 9.17
C ALA A 777 -56.12 42.05 8.72
N SER A 778 -55.74 41.79 7.46
CA SER A 778 -55.62 40.43 6.92
C SER A 778 -54.38 39.70 7.44
N VAL A 779 -53.22 40.37 7.50
CA VAL A 779 -51.97 39.80 8.02
C VAL A 779 -52.07 39.43 9.52
N ASN A 780 -52.83 40.21 10.30
CA ASN A 780 -53.03 39.95 11.74
C ASN A 780 -54.13 38.90 12.03
N ARG A 781 -54.91 38.48 11.04
CA ARG A 781 -55.95 37.45 11.23
C ARG A 781 -55.36 36.05 11.39
N ASP A 782 -54.31 35.76 10.63
CA ASP A 782 -53.80 34.39 10.46
C ASP A 782 -52.47 34.13 11.22
N ASN A 783 -51.94 35.13 11.95
CA ASN A 783 -50.69 35.02 12.71
C ASN A 783 -50.89 35.01 14.24
N PRO A 784 -50.14 34.16 14.99
CA PRO A 784 -50.23 34.06 16.46
C PRO A 784 -49.61 35.24 17.22
N GLU A 785 -48.74 36.03 16.58
CA GLU A 785 -48.22 37.30 17.10
C GLU A 785 -48.69 38.44 16.17
N PRO A 786 -49.48 39.42 16.67
CA PRO A 786 -49.93 40.54 15.85
C PRO A 786 -48.76 41.46 15.50
N PHE A 787 -48.64 41.80 14.22
CA PHE A 787 -47.67 42.79 13.74
C PHE A 787 -48.14 44.20 14.10
N ALA A 788 -47.24 44.99 14.67
CA ALA A 788 -47.50 46.40 14.91
C ALA A 788 -47.55 47.17 13.58
N PRO A 789 -48.36 48.24 13.45
CA PRO A 789 -48.45 49.02 12.21
C PRO A 789 -47.10 49.64 11.80
N ALA A 790 -46.21 49.89 12.75
CA ALA A 790 -44.84 50.34 12.49
C ALA A 790 -43.95 49.24 11.86
N GLU A 791 -44.12 47.99 12.29
CA GLU A 791 -43.41 46.84 11.73
C GLU A 791 -43.87 46.52 10.31
N VAL A 792 -45.18 46.64 10.04
CA VAL A 792 -45.76 46.46 8.70
C VAL A 792 -45.19 47.48 7.72
N ARG A 793 -45.07 48.75 8.13
CA ARG A 793 -44.45 49.80 7.31
C ARG A 793 -42.97 49.54 7.05
N ALA A 794 -42.19 49.19 8.08
CA ALA A 794 -40.77 48.86 7.93
C ALA A 794 -40.55 47.63 7.03
N ALA A 795 -41.45 46.64 7.07
CA ALA A 795 -41.41 45.48 6.19
C ALA A 795 -41.75 45.84 4.73
N LEU A 796 -42.71 46.74 4.52
CA LEU A 796 -43.09 47.25 3.20
C LEU A 796 -41.97 48.10 2.58
N ASP A 797 -41.31 48.96 3.36
CA ASP A 797 -40.19 49.80 2.89
C ASP A 797 -39.02 48.92 2.42
N ARG A 798 -38.66 47.90 3.20
CA ARG A 798 -37.61 46.93 2.79
C ARG A 798 -38.02 46.12 1.56
N MET A 799 -39.30 45.86 1.36
CA MET A 799 -39.80 45.19 0.16
C MET A 799 -39.86 46.11 -1.08
N GLN A 800 -39.98 47.42 -0.85
CA GLN A 800 -39.84 48.46 -1.87
C GLN A 800 -38.37 48.60 -2.30
N ASP A 801 -37.43 48.58 -1.35
CA ASP A 801 -35.99 48.52 -1.64
C ASP A 801 -35.61 47.27 -2.45
N ASP A 802 -36.25 46.12 -2.16
CA ASP A 802 -36.10 44.86 -2.90
C ASP A 802 -36.81 44.87 -4.28
N ASN A 803 -37.48 45.96 -4.69
CA ASN A 803 -38.29 46.10 -5.92
C ASN A 803 -39.40 45.03 -6.09
N ARG A 804 -39.97 44.52 -4.99
CA ARG A 804 -41.05 43.51 -5.05
C ARG A 804 -42.45 44.11 -4.92
N VAL A 805 -42.54 45.31 -4.35
CA VAL A 805 -43.78 45.98 -4.00
C VAL A 805 -43.59 47.49 -4.21
N MET A 806 -44.60 48.17 -4.74
CA MET A 806 -44.64 49.62 -4.84
C MET A 806 -45.70 50.14 -3.87
N VAL A 807 -45.34 51.09 -3.00
CA VAL A 807 -46.29 51.75 -2.11
C VAL A 807 -46.51 53.18 -2.61
N SER A 808 -47.76 53.55 -2.88
CA SER A 808 -48.17 54.92 -3.25
C SER A 808 -49.50 55.24 -2.56
N ASP A 809 -49.58 56.40 -1.90
CA ASP A 809 -50.80 56.91 -1.23
C ASP A 809 -51.52 55.89 -0.32
N ASP A 810 -50.78 55.22 0.58
CA ASP A 810 -51.29 54.15 1.48
C ASP A 810 -51.94 52.95 0.75
N VAL A 811 -51.62 52.78 -0.53
CA VAL A 811 -52.00 51.62 -1.35
C VAL A 811 -50.75 50.86 -1.77
N VAL A 812 -50.79 49.55 -1.57
CA VAL A 812 -49.72 48.62 -1.89
C VAL A 812 -50.02 47.96 -3.24
N PHE A 813 -49.10 48.10 -4.19
CA PHE A 813 -49.14 47.47 -5.51
C PHE A 813 -48.09 46.36 -5.58
N LEU A 814 -48.49 45.19 -6.07
CA LEU A 814 -47.56 44.09 -6.33
C LEU A 814 -46.90 44.31 -7.71
N ILE A 815 -45.56 44.31 -7.77
CA ILE A 815 -44.79 44.46 -9.03
C ILE A 815 -44.55 43.10 -9.69
#